data_AF-A0A3S3SPC7-F1
#
_entry.id   AF-A0A3S3SPC7-F1
#
_cell.length_a   1.000
_cell.length_b   1.000
_cell.length_c   1.000
_cell.angle_alpha   90.00
_cell.angle_beta   90.00
_cell.angle_gamma   90.00
#
_symmetry.space_group_name_H-M   'P 1'
#
loop_
_entity.id
_entity.type
_entity.pdbx_description
1 polymer ?
#
loop_
_entity_poly.entity_id
_entity_poly.type
_entity_poly.pdbx_seq_one_letter_code
_entity_poly.pdbx_strand_id
1 'polypeptide(L)'
;MYAMRMCCVVLLTLFVGCGNVSAKKFDEGTVSAINLDVLRIEACASGKGCIAASGPMQLDLLELADGKVDFANQVLLPEKTQYLQLMFGENSTITVGDELFPLSVPGGTKSGLKLKGRKAFGKEGGFLTSLELQFKLGKKIVVQRNKIRSKDKGQRRQVSYVYSYKLKPVIRVESAEITPMTEGTPAVVAMPDEDNEITIGDNFSLVIPAGAVSEPMVISVKETKFTVEVMDEETGEVVEKPALSSNYELSPDGAEFGEPLVITLPYSPETLPSDVSEYDIAVYLDGERIPTDINTVSKTATADVWHFTSARISYYTPICPSGNGLYCGTIDPSLNNNTLYYCENGSYQMRERCSDGCKSMPVGQNDKCEDVVAPPASCPSGNGLYCGGAVSRDENTLYRCTNGAYSVEERCSDGCKMMAVGQNDKCEDVVVAPPVSCPSGNGLYCGGAVSRDENTLYRCTNGVYSVEERCSDGCKMMAVGQNDKCEEVQQTSCPYGTGYYCGKSSLGQETNSLYYCQNGNYDEREQCSNGCELMDPYVSDRCSSGTGGGTNWDPSSSLSLDVPYLDQLDIPTIGYAACASASSAMVLAFHGKIKNNQQAMIDAAGTIFRQTSSVDEGLLGRTGLKNHLEGEWNFSSVNFDSSGWSDLYKKIQEEIRAGRPLILGSHSMTEAGHYMVVTGYDGNDYNSAKLIINDPNGKWLGWDSYSTAQSGKALRYDYKAITSRSDDGVFVIVP
;
A
#
# COMPACT_ATOMS: atom_id res chain seq x y z
N MET A 1 36.31 42.03 51.89
CA MET A 1 37.38 43.02 51.64
C MET A 1 38.57 42.67 52.53
N TYR A 2 39.78 42.81 51.98
CA TYR A 2 41.11 42.47 52.50
C TYR A 2 41.57 40.99 52.47
N ALA A 3 42.52 40.81 51.55
CA ALA A 3 43.32 39.63 51.27
C ALA A 3 44.53 39.56 52.21
N MET A 4 45.06 38.34 52.37
CA MET A 4 46.45 38.15 52.82
C MET A 4 47.10 37.03 52.01
N ARG A 5 48.12 37.41 51.24
CA ARG A 5 49.10 36.56 50.55
C ARG A 5 50.39 36.58 51.36
N MET A 6 51.03 35.42 51.54
CA MET A 6 52.49 35.19 51.72
C MET A 6 52.68 33.71 52.10
N CYS A 7 53.71 32.95 51.73
CA CYS A 7 54.89 33.13 50.86
C CYS A 7 55.59 31.76 50.70
N CYS A 8 56.25 31.53 49.54
CA CYS A 8 57.43 30.68 49.26
C CYS A 8 57.39 29.16 49.56
N VAL A 9 57.96 28.24 48.76
CA VAL A 9 59.40 28.05 48.48
C VAL A 9 59.61 26.94 47.41
N VAL A 10 60.55 27.20 46.48
CA VAL A 10 61.50 26.30 45.75
C VAL A 10 61.14 25.55 44.45
N LEU A 11 61.99 25.88 43.47
CA LEU A 11 62.32 25.29 42.18
C LEU A 11 62.99 23.91 42.32
N LEU A 12 62.65 22.94 41.47
CA LEU A 12 63.61 21.93 41.01
C LEU A 12 63.24 21.44 39.60
N THR A 13 64.06 21.82 38.62
CA THR A 13 64.08 21.25 37.27
C THR A 13 64.94 20.00 37.25
N LEU A 14 64.41 18.89 36.72
CA LEU A 14 65.19 17.80 36.14
C LEU A 14 64.42 17.19 34.96
N PHE A 15 65.00 17.32 33.77
CA PHE A 15 64.60 16.61 32.55
C PHE A 15 64.95 15.13 32.66
N VAL A 16 63.97 14.25 32.42
CA VAL A 16 64.17 12.98 31.69
C VAL A 16 62.92 12.73 30.87
N GLY A 17 63.08 12.78 29.54
CA GLY A 17 62.05 12.39 28.59
C GLY A 17 61.79 10.89 28.66
N CYS A 18 60.60 10.53 29.10
CA CYS A 18 59.87 9.32 28.74
C CYS A 18 58.41 9.73 28.71
N GLY A 19 57.75 9.52 27.56
CA GLY A 19 56.33 9.84 27.37
C GLY A 19 55.47 9.11 28.40
N ASN A 20 55.17 9.79 29.50
CA ASN A 20 54.14 9.39 30.44
C ASN A 20 52.85 10.00 29.92
N VAL A 21 51.91 9.14 29.49
CA VAL A 21 50.50 9.50 29.39
C VAL A 21 50.09 9.99 30.78
N SER A 22 50.05 11.30 30.95
CA SER A 22 49.68 11.94 32.20
C SER A 22 48.22 11.60 32.46
N ALA A 23 47.98 10.89 33.56
CA ALA A 23 46.65 10.68 34.08
C ALA A 23 46.03 12.04 34.39
N LYS A 24 45.22 12.59 33.47
CA LYS A 24 44.46 13.81 33.75
C LYS A 24 43.56 13.51 34.94
N LYS A 25 43.82 14.22 36.03
CA LYS A 25 42.90 14.33 37.15
C LYS A 25 41.59 14.87 36.58
N PHE A 26 40.47 14.33 37.04
CA PHE A 26 39.13 14.72 36.61
C PHE A 26 38.96 16.23 36.81
N ASP A 27 39.07 17.02 35.74
CA ASP A 27 38.67 18.43 35.75
C ASP A 27 37.23 18.45 35.24
N GLU A 28 36.29 18.96 36.04
CA GLU A 28 34.87 18.92 35.72
C GLU A 28 34.57 19.56 34.35
N GLY A 29 35.43 20.46 33.85
CA GLY A 29 35.35 21.04 32.51
C GLY A 29 35.90 20.18 31.35
N THR A 30 36.23 18.90 31.57
CA THR A 30 36.75 18.00 30.50
C THR A 30 35.77 16.92 30.06
N VAL A 31 34.66 16.71 30.77
CA VAL A 31 33.63 15.76 30.34
C VAL A 31 32.63 16.49 29.46
N SER A 32 32.46 16.03 28.23
CA SER A 32 31.61 16.68 27.22
C SER A 32 30.27 15.99 27.00
N ALA A 33 30.13 14.69 27.34
CA ALA A 33 28.87 13.95 27.30
C ALA A 33 28.91 12.74 28.25
N ILE A 34 27.76 12.34 28.79
CA ILE A 34 27.57 11.07 29.51
C ILE A 34 26.32 10.37 28.97
N ASN A 35 26.49 9.62 27.90
CA ASN A 35 25.39 8.92 27.23
C ASN A 35 25.02 7.63 27.98
N LEU A 36 23.80 7.57 28.45
CA LEU A 36 23.20 6.39 29.04
C LEU A 36 22.34 5.69 27.98
N ASP A 37 22.66 4.43 27.75
CA ASP A 37 21.82 3.50 27.01
C ASP A 37 20.76 2.96 27.98
N VAL A 38 19.56 3.55 27.97
CA VAL A 38 18.44 3.14 28.83
C VAL A 38 17.59 2.16 28.03
N LEU A 39 17.41 0.94 28.54
CA LEU A 39 16.53 -0.07 27.94
C LEU A 39 15.07 0.13 28.30
N ARG A 40 14.79 0.66 29.50
CA ARG A 40 13.46 1.06 29.97
C ARG A 40 13.56 1.88 31.25
N ILE A 41 12.51 2.64 31.52
CA ILE A 41 12.31 3.33 32.80
C ILE A 41 11.21 2.62 33.56
N GLU A 42 11.46 2.27 34.81
CA GLU A 42 10.44 1.71 35.69
C GLU A 42 10.04 2.74 36.76
N ALA A 43 8.74 2.94 36.97
CA ALA A 43 8.23 3.75 38.06
C ALA A 43 7.86 2.87 39.26
N CYS A 44 8.48 3.15 40.41
CA CYS A 44 8.35 2.33 41.61
C CYS A 44 7.55 3.03 42.69
N ALA A 45 6.38 2.47 43.02
CA ALA A 45 5.51 2.95 44.09
C ALA A 45 5.74 2.16 45.39
N SER A 46 5.44 2.80 46.53
CA SER A 46 5.60 2.16 47.85
C SER A 46 4.71 0.93 47.99
N GLY A 47 5.31 -0.26 48.09
CA GLY A 47 4.59 -1.50 48.35
C GLY A 47 3.81 -2.09 47.17
N LYS A 48 3.89 -1.49 45.97
CA LYS A 48 3.21 -1.97 44.75
C LYS A 48 4.17 -2.49 43.66
N GLY A 49 5.47 -2.60 43.97
CA GLY A 49 6.48 -2.97 42.98
C GLY A 49 6.81 -1.81 42.03
N CYS A 50 7.42 -2.14 40.90
CA CYS A 50 7.76 -1.21 39.84
C CYS A 50 7.00 -1.61 38.57
N ILE A 51 6.51 -0.63 37.82
CA ILE A 51 5.87 -0.83 36.52
C ILE A 51 6.72 -0.17 35.43
N ALA A 52 6.68 -0.70 34.22
CA ALA A 52 7.25 0.00 33.07
C ALA A 52 6.56 1.36 32.93
N ALA A 53 7.36 2.41 32.88
CA ALA A 53 6.91 3.79 32.77
C ALA A 53 7.29 4.38 31.40
N SER A 54 8.36 3.86 30.79
CA SER A 54 8.85 4.22 29.45
C SER A 54 9.77 3.10 28.94
N GLY A 55 10.01 3.02 27.63
CA GLY A 55 10.91 2.00 27.06
C GLY A 55 12.31 2.54 26.71
N PRO A 56 13.01 1.94 25.72
CA PRO A 56 14.39 2.29 25.45
C PRO A 56 14.59 3.72 24.94
N MET A 57 15.64 4.38 25.44
CA MET A 57 16.05 5.71 25.00
C MET A 57 17.54 5.96 25.28
N GLN A 58 18.15 6.91 24.57
CA GLN A 58 19.46 7.46 24.96
C GLN A 58 19.28 8.75 25.77
N LEU A 59 20.01 8.87 26.88
CA LEU A 59 20.00 10.06 27.73
C LEU A 59 21.42 10.57 27.94
N ASP A 60 21.69 11.85 27.69
CA ASP A 60 22.91 12.49 28.18
C ASP A 60 22.70 13.02 29.62
N LEU A 61 23.42 12.48 30.61
CA LEU A 61 23.35 12.97 31.99
C LEU A 61 23.84 14.41 32.16
N LEU A 62 24.65 14.95 31.24
CA LEU A 62 25.08 16.34 31.32
C LEU A 62 23.95 17.29 30.92
N GLU A 63 23.17 16.93 29.90
CA GLU A 63 21.94 17.66 29.56
C GLU A 63 20.97 17.65 30.75
N LEU A 64 20.89 16.54 31.50
CA LEU A 64 20.10 16.41 32.73
C LEU A 64 20.61 17.23 33.94
N ALA A 65 21.88 17.63 33.95
CA ALA A 65 22.52 18.26 35.11
C ALA A 65 22.51 19.80 35.05
N ASP A 66 22.50 20.36 33.84
CA ASP A 66 22.52 21.80 33.58
C ASP A 66 21.20 22.32 32.94
N GLY A 67 20.21 21.46 32.69
CA GLY A 67 18.94 21.83 32.07
C GLY A 67 17.85 20.77 32.26
N LYS A 68 16.58 21.20 32.16
CA LYS A 68 15.41 20.32 32.19
C LYS A 68 15.51 19.30 31.05
N VAL A 69 15.31 18.01 31.32
CA VAL A 69 14.98 17.07 30.24
C VAL A 69 13.48 17.06 30.06
N ASP A 70 13.06 17.37 28.85
CA ASP A 70 11.70 17.22 28.39
C ASP A 70 11.47 15.74 28.09
N PHE A 71 10.63 15.10 28.91
CA PHE A 71 10.20 13.73 28.70
C PHE A 71 8.99 13.64 27.76
N ALA A 72 8.49 14.76 27.22
CA ALA A 72 7.45 14.84 26.17
C ALA A 72 6.37 13.73 26.25
N ASN A 73 5.78 13.53 27.43
CA ASN A 73 4.74 12.53 27.72
C ASN A 73 5.14 11.04 27.57
N GLN A 74 6.42 10.71 27.51
CA GLN A 74 6.92 9.35 27.33
C GLN A 74 7.00 8.53 28.62
N VAL A 75 6.75 9.15 29.79
CA VAL A 75 6.89 8.49 31.10
C VAL A 75 5.60 8.55 31.91
N LEU A 76 4.93 7.41 32.05
CA LEU A 76 3.71 7.25 32.84
C LEU A 76 4.05 6.98 34.32
N LEU A 77 3.63 7.86 35.22
CA LEU A 77 3.84 7.72 36.66
C LEU A 77 2.57 7.21 37.36
N PRO A 78 2.62 6.04 38.02
CA PRO A 78 1.53 5.61 38.89
C PRO A 78 1.44 6.51 40.13
N GLU A 79 0.28 6.48 40.78
CA GLU A 79 0.09 7.12 42.07
C GLU A 79 1.18 6.71 43.09
N LYS A 80 1.59 7.66 43.92
CA LYS A 80 2.56 7.46 45.01
C LYS A 80 3.91 6.91 44.52
N THR A 81 4.31 7.24 43.28
CA THR A 81 5.67 6.97 42.77
C THR A 81 6.72 7.57 43.71
N GLN A 82 7.68 6.75 44.14
CA GLN A 82 8.74 7.19 45.05
C GLN A 82 10.06 7.46 44.33
N TYR A 83 10.34 6.65 43.30
CA TYR A 83 11.54 6.76 42.50
C TYR A 83 11.31 6.18 41.10
N LEU A 84 12.05 6.70 40.13
CA LEU A 84 12.24 6.07 38.84
C LEU A 84 13.48 5.19 38.89
N GLN A 85 13.46 4.08 38.17
CA GLN A 85 14.58 3.18 38.02
C GLN A 85 14.90 3.04 36.53
N LEU A 86 16.05 3.58 36.12
CA LEU A 86 16.54 3.48 34.75
C LEU A 86 17.28 2.16 34.61
N MET A 87 16.77 1.29 33.75
CA MET A 87 17.40 0.01 33.41
C MET A 87 18.33 0.25 32.24
N PHE A 88 19.59 -0.16 32.35
CA PHE A 88 20.62 0.19 31.36
C PHE A 88 21.01 -0.98 30.48
N GLY A 89 21.30 -0.65 29.22
CA GLY A 89 21.95 -1.52 28.26
C GLY A 89 23.47 -1.50 28.38
N GLU A 90 24.13 -2.22 27.48
CA GLU A 90 25.57 -2.40 27.50
C GLU A 90 26.33 -1.22 26.88
N ASN A 91 25.64 -0.31 26.19
CA ASN A 91 26.27 0.74 25.37
C ASN A 91 26.37 2.11 26.06
N SER A 92 26.30 2.15 27.40
CA SER A 92 26.50 3.39 28.14
C SER A 92 27.95 3.88 28.04
N THR A 93 28.14 5.17 27.75
CA THR A 93 29.46 5.77 27.49
C THR A 93 29.65 7.11 28.21
N ILE A 94 30.91 7.54 28.31
CA ILE A 94 31.30 8.86 28.79
C ILE A 94 32.37 9.43 27.86
N THR A 95 32.20 10.68 27.45
CA THR A 95 33.14 11.39 26.61
C THR A 95 33.99 12.33 27.46
N VAL A 96 35.32 12.17 27.40
CA VAL A 96 36.27 13.00 28.13
C VAL A 96 37.27 13.60 27.15
N GLY A 97 37.16 14.90 26.90
CA GLY A 97 37.77 15.54 25.73
C GLY A 97 37.07 15.06 24.46
N ASP A 98 37.85 14.50 23.52
CA ASP A 98 37.36 13.93 22.25
C ASP A 98 37.39 12.39 22.24
N GLU A 99 37.63 11.76 23.40
CA GLU A 99 37.72 10.30 23.53
C GLU A 99 36.49 9.72 24.24
N LEU A 100 35.96 8.64 23.68
CA LEU A 100 34.81 7.89 24.19
C LEU A 100 35.27 6.72 25.07
N PHE A 101 34.71 6.61 26.27
CA PHE A 101 35.01 5.51 27.19
C PHE A 101 33.74 4.76 27.59
N PRO A 102 33.80 3.43 27.77
CA PRO A 102 32.68 2.67 28.31
C PRO A 102 32.40 3.08 29.76
N LEU A 103 31.11 3.26 30.08
CA LEU A 103 30.65 3.61 31.41
C LEU A 103 30.09 2.37 32.11
N SER A 104 30.73 1.97 33.21
CA SER A 104 30.20 0.91 34.07
C SER A 104 29.03 1.44 34.90
N VAL A 105 27.83 0.99 34.56
CA VAL A 105 26.60 1.25 35.30
C VAL A 105 26.35 0.14 36.35
N PRO A 106 25.58 0.41 37.42
CA PRO A 106 25.11 -0.63 38.33
C PRO A 106 24.39 -1.73 37.53
N GLY A 107 24.63 -3.01 37.86
CA GLY A 107 24.21 -4.17 37.05
C GLY A 107 22.83 -3.99 36.39
N GLY A 108 22.86 -3.79 35.06
CA GLY A 108 21.77 -3.24 34.25
C GLY A 108 20.46 -4.02 34.28
N THR A 109 20.49 -5.29 34.71
CA THR A 109 19.33 -6.17 34.74
C THR A 109 18.66 -6.32 36.11
N LYS A 110 19.27 -5.85 37.21
CA LYS A 110 18.72 -6.11 38.58
C LYS A 110 18.58 -4.89 39.49
N SER A 111 19.22 -3.76 39.19
CA SER A 111 19.26 -2.65 40.17
C SER A 111 19.11 -1.25 39.59
N GLY A 112 19.44 -1.06 38.30
CA GLY A 112 19.30 0.21 37.59
C GLY A 112 19.96 1.42 38.26
N LEU A 113 19.73 2.61 37.71
CA LEU A 113 19.96 3.89 38.39
C LEU A 113 18.65 4.39 38.99
N LYS A 114 18.65 4.62 40.31
CA LYS A 114 17.46 5.12 41.00
C LYS A 114 17.47 6.64 41.08
N LEU A 115 16.43 7.26 40.52
CA LEU A 115 16.14 8.68 40.64
C LEU A 115 15.13 8.88 41.76
N LYS A 116 15.60 9.26 42.96
CA LYS A 116 14.72 9.43 44.12
C LYS A 116 14.12 10.84 44.14
N GLY A 117 12.79 10.89 44.12
CA GLY A 117 12.03 12.13 44.01
C GLY A 117 10.73 12.12 44.80
N ARG A 118 10.68 11.53 46.01
CA ARG A 118 9.42 11.39 46.79
C ARG A 118 8.62 12.68 46.97
N LYS A 119 9.27 13.85 46.97
CA LYS A 119 8.59 15.16 47.01
C LYS A 119 8.29 15.74 45.62
N ALA A 120 9.02 15.31 44.60
CA ALA A 120 8.90 15.78 43.23
C ALA A 120 7.78 15.04 42.47
N PHE A 121 7.65 13.71 42.63
CA PHE A 121 6.72 12.89 41.83
C PHE A 121 5.23 12.98 42.21
N GLY A 122 4.85 13.93 43.08
CA GLY A 122 3.45 14.08 43.50
C GLY A 122 2.85 12.84 44.21
N LYS A 123 1.56 12.90 44.53
CA LYS A 123 0.80 11.74 45.05
C LYS A 123 -0.12 11.12 43.99
N GLU A 124 -0.61 11.94 43.07
CA GLU A 124 -1.75 11.65 42.18
C GLU A 124 -1.34 10.95 40.86
N GLY A 125 -0.05 10.67 40.65
CA GLY A 125 0.43 10.09 39.39
C GLY A 125 0.29 11.09 38.22
N GLY A 126 0.55 10.62 37.00
CA GLY A 126 0.39 11.44 35.79
C GLY A 126 1.51 11.23 34.77
N PHE A 127 1.56 12.11 33.77
CA PHE A 127 2.61 12.12 32.76
C PHE A 127 3.76 13.00 33.24
N LEU A 128 4.96 12.43 33.36
CA LEU A 128 6.16 13.21 33.62
C LEU A 128 6.54 13.95 32.33
N THR A 129 6.42 15.27 32.34
CA THR A 129 6.79 16.11 31.20
C THR A 129 8.21 16.63 31.33
N SER A 130 8.69 16.89 32.55
CA SER A 130 10.05 17.38 32.75
C SER A 130 10.66 16.91 34.07
N LEU A 131 11.97 16.69 34.06
CA LEU A 131 12.74 16.28 35.23
C LEU A 131 14.01 17.13 35.37
N GLU A 132 14.26 17.60 36.58
CA GLU A 132 15.50 18.28 36.96
C GLU A 132 16.27 17.43 37.96
N LEU A 133 17.56 17.17 37.71
CA LEU A 133 18.37 16.31 38.55
C LEU A 133 19.41 17.10 39.36
N GLN A 134 19.49 16.80 40.65
CA GLN A 134 20.61 17.23 41.47
C GLN A 134 21.82 16.31 41.25
N PHE A 135 22.51 16.51 40.13
CA PHE A 135 23.71 15.75 39.73
C PHE A 135 25.00 16.54 40.00
N LYS A 136 25.99 15.90 40.64
CA LYS A 136 27.32 16.50 40.89
C LYS A 136 28.38 15.55 40.36
N LEU A 137 28.92 15.84 39.18
CA LEU A 137 29.82 14.97 38.41
C LEU A 137 30.92 14.36 39.29
N GLY A 138 31.72 15.21 39.95
CA GLY A 138 32.87 14.78 40.74
C GLY A 138 32.53 13.92 41.96
N LYS A 139 31.26 13.85 42.38
CA LYS A 139 30.80 12.97 43.46
C LYS A 139 30.13 11.69 42.95
N LYS A 140 29.68 11.67 41.70
CA LYS A 140 28.79 10.62 41.18
C LYS A 140 29.47 9.71 40.16
N ILE A 141 30.56 10.14 39.55
CA ILE A 141 31.39 9.32 38.68
C ILE A 141 32.70 9.00 39.39
N VAL A 142 33.03 7.71 39.47
CA VAL A 142 34.27 7.23 40.08
C VAL A 142 35.20 6.76 38.97
N VAL A 143 36.36 7.40 38.84
CA VAL A 143 37.44 6.94 37.97
C VAL A 143 38.13 5.76 38.64
N GLN A 144 38.12 4.60 37.98
CA GLN A 144 38.87 3.43 38.37
C GLN A 144 40.14 3.37 37.52
N ARG A 145 41.28 3.21 38.19
CA ARG A 145 42.59 3.13 37.55
C ARG A 145 43.09 1.69 37.63
N ASN A 146 42.97 0.96 36.53
CA ASN A 146 43.42 -0.43 36.46
C ASN A 146 44.84 -0.49 35.91
N LYS A 147 45.76 -1.06 36.71
CA LYS A 147 47.15 -1.24 36.33
C LYS A 147 47.29 -2.52 35.51
N ILE A 148 47.52 -2.41 34.20
CA ILE A 148 47.82 -3.56 33.36
C ILE A 148 49.33 -3.80 33.42
N ARG A 149 49.73 -5.02 33.79
CA ARG A 149 51.12 -5.46 33.75
C ARG A 149 51.30 -6.35 32.54
N SER A 150 51.90 -5.82 31.46
CA SER A 150 52.35 -6.67 30.36
C SER A 150 53.47 -7.60 30.88
N LYS A 151 53.30 -8.91 30.64
CA LYS A 151 54.29 -9.96 30.94
C LYS A 151 55.06 -10.33 29.68
N ASP A 152 55.63 -9.37 28.96
CA ASP A 152 56.63 -9.72 27.96
C ASP A 152 57.94 -10.08 28.64
N LYS A 153 58.32 -11.35 28.50
CA LYS A 153 59.58 -11.92 29.01
C LYS A 153 60.75 -11.32 28.21
N GLY A 154 61.25 -10.18 28.64
CA GLY A 154 62.52 -9.62 28.14
C GLY A 154 62.57 -8.10 28.01
N GLN A 155 61.43 -7.40 28.00
CA GLN A 155 61.39 -5.94 27.90
C GLN A 155 61.09 -5.28 29.26
N ARG A 156 61.65 -4.08 29.48
CA ARG A 156 61.39 -3.26 30.67
C ARG A 156 59.88 -3.18 30.93
N ARG A 157 59.46 -3.45 32.17
CA ARG A 157 58.05 -3.39 32.61
C ARG A 157 57.40 -2.07 32.19
N GLN A 158 56.67 -2.08 31.08
CA GLN A 158 55.78 -0.98 30.73
C GLN A 158 54.52 -1.12 31.58
N VAL A 159 54.28 -0.12 32.42
CA VAL A 159 53.05 0.00 33.18
C VAL A 159 52.08 0.83 32.35
N SER A 160 51.06 0.19 31.80
CA SER A 160 49.92 0.90 31.22
C SER A 160 48.79 1.00 32.25
N TYR A 161 48.05 2.10 32.19
CA TYR A 161 46.87 2.32 32.99
C TYR A 161 45.66 2.35 32.06
N VAL A 162 44.63 1.59 32.39
CA VAL A 162 43.32 1.70 31.76
C VAL A 162 42.40 2.38 32.75
N TYR A 163 41.74 3.43 32.29
CA TYR A 163 40.71 4.13 33.06
C TYR A 163 39.36 3.50 32.73
N SER A 164 38.58 3.21 33.76
CA SER A 164 37.16 2.91 33.61
C SER A 164 36.36 3.85 34.49
N TYR A 165 35.16 4.22 34.05
CA TYR A 165 34.29 5.13 34.77
C TYR A 165 33.14 4.34 35.36
N LYS A 166 32.75 4.68 36.60
CA LYS A 166 31.63 4.02 37.28
C LYS A 166 30.64 5.05 37.81
N LEU A 167 29.37 4.91 37.43
CA LEU A 167 28.28 5.76 37.91
C LEU A 167 27.75 5.25 39.27
N LYS A 168 27.46 6.17 40.19
CA LYS A 168 26.81 5.84 41.47
C LYS A 168 25.33 5.52 41.29
N PRO A 169 24.78 4.56 42.06
CA PRO A 169 23.45 4.00 41.81
C PRO A 169 22.25 4.89 42.19
N VAL A 170 22.47 6.07 42.77
CA VAL A 170 21.37 6.94 43.21
C VAL A 170 21.66 8.40 42.88
N ILE A 171 20.76 9.02 42.11
CA ILE A 171 20.69 10.47 41.87
C ILE A 171 19.42 11.00 42.54
N ARG A 172 19.46 12.26 42.99
CA ARG A 172 18.30 12.93 43.58
C ARG A 172 17.62 13.76 42.50
N VAL A 173 16.31 13.67 42.44
CA VAL A 173 15.49 14.56 41.64
C VAL A 173 15.31 15.86 42.41
N GLU A 174 15.58 16.99 41.76
CA GLU A 174 15.41 18.33 42.31
C GLU A 174 13.96 18.79 42.15
N SER A 175 13.45 18.75 40.92
CA SER A 175 12.06 19.06 40.57
C SER A 175 11.56 18.11 39.47
N ALA A 176 10.23 17.99 39.37
CA ALA A 176 9.56 17.23 38.32
C ALA A 176 8.28 17.98 37.95
N GLU A 177 8.03 18.16 36.65
CA GLU A 177 6.77 18.66 36.14
C GLU A 177 5.93 17.46 35.72
N ILE A 178 4.72 17.37 36.28
CA ILE A 178 3.80 16.26 36.05
C ILE A 178 2.48 16.86 35.60
N THR A 179 2.03 16.45 34.42
CA THR A 179 0.65 16.69 33.98
C THR A 179 -0.21 15.62 34.63
N PRO A 180 -1.08 15.97 35.59
CA PRO A 180 -1.94 14.99 36.24
C PRO A 180 -2.84 14.34 35.19
N MET A 181 -2.99 13.02 35.30
CA MET A 181 -4.02 12.33 34.53
C MET A 181 -5.39 12.75 35.05
N THR A 182 -6.35 12.92 34.14
CA THR A 182 -7.74 13.13 34.56
C THR A 182 -8.20 11.87 35.29
N GLU A 183 -8.80 12.05 36.47
CA GLU A 183 -9.23 10.93 37.32
C GLU A 183 -10.06 9.92 36.51
N GLY A 184 -9.65 8.64 36.52
CA GLY A 184 -10.34 7.57 35.79
C GLY A 184 -9.93 7.40 34.32
N THR A 185 -8.95 8.14 33.79
CA THR A 185 -8.40 7.90 32.44
C THR A 185 -7.43 6.71 32.51
N PRO A 186 -7.73 5.53 31.93
CA PRO A 186 -6.72 4.48 31.86
C PRO A 186 -5.63 4.84 30.85
N ALA A 187 -4.41 4.36 31.14
CA ALA A 187 -3.27 4.47 30.24
C ALA A 187 -2.35 3.26 30.39
N VAL A 188 -1.63 2.93 29.32
CA VAL A 188 -0.61 1.89 29.27
C VAL A 188 0.64 2.41 28.55
N VAL A 189 1.79 1.82 28.85
CA VAL A 189 3.02 2.02 28.06
C VAL A 189 3.10 0.88 27.08
N ALA A 190 2.69 1.12 25.83
CA ALA A 190 2.79 0.14 24.76
C ALA A 190 4.25 -0.03 24.34
N MET A 191 4.72 -1.27 24.33
CA MET A 191 6.08 -1.63 23.89
C MET A 191 5.99 -2.29 22.50
N PRO A 192 6.98 -2.10 21.60
CA PRO A 192 6.94 -2.67 20.25
C PRO A 192 6.80 -4.19 20.19
N ASP A 193 7.24 -4.89 21.23
CA ASP A 193 7.33 -6.35 21.29
C ASP A 193 6.33 -7.01 22.26
N GLU A 194 5.36 -6.24 22.79
CA GLU A 194 4.39 -6.72 23.77
C GLU A 194 2.95 -6.38 23.38
N ASP A 195 2.04 -7.35 23.53
CA ASP A 195 0.60 -7.08 23.46
C ASP A 195 0.16 -6.32 24.71
N ASN A 196 -0.65 -5.28 24.52
CA ASN A 196 -1.21 -4.47 25.59
C ASN A 196 -2.72 -4.34 25.42
N GLU A 197 -3.44 -4.11 26.52
CA GLU A 197 -4.89 -3.92 26.51
C GLU A 197 -5.28 -2.81 27.49
N ILE A 198 -6.17 -1.92 27.04
CA ILE A 198 -6.83 -0.93 27.89
C ILE A 198 -8.32 -1.25 27.97
N THR A 199 -8.84 -1.49 29.17
CA THR A 199 -10.28 -1.72 29.41
C THR A 199 -10.92 -0.58 30.20
N ILE A 200 -12.13 -0.16 29.83
CA ILE A 200 -12.94 0.82 30.57
C ILE A 200 -14.32 0.21 30.85
N GLY A 201 -14.66 0.07 32.14
CA GLY A 201 -15.89 -0.63 32.53
C GLY A 201 -15.87 -2.09 32.07
N ASP A 202 -17.04 -2.64 31.75
CA ASP A 202 -17.17 -4.07 31.45
C ASP A 202 -17.01 -4.41 29.95
N ASN A 203 -17.16 -3.42 29.05
CA ASN A 203 -17.36 -3.69 27.63
C ASN A 203 -16.44 -2.89 26.68
N PHE A 204 -15.81 -1.80 27.12
CA PHE A 204 -14.80 -1.14 26.29
C PHE A 204 -13.47 -1.86 26.41
N SER A 205 -12.84 -2.15 25.26
CA SER A 205 -11.46 -2.62 25.20
C SER A 205 -10.73 -1.98 24.01
N LEU A 206 -9.45 -1.67 24.20
CA LEU A 206 -8.51 -1.29 23.16
C LEU A 206 -7.32 -2.24 23.24
N VAL A 207 -7.17 -3.11 22.25
CA VAL A 207 -6.06 -4.06 22.13
C VAL A 207 -4.98 -3.46 21.24
N ILE A 208 -3.75 -3.46 21.74
CA ILE A 208 -2.55 -2.95 21.07
C ILE A 208 -1.63 -4.15 20.83
N PRO A 209 -1.63 -4.74 19.61
CA PRO A 209 -0.80 -5.90 19.34
C PRO A 209 0.68 -5.55 19.28
N ALA A 210 1.54 -6.53 19.55
CA ALA A 210 2.98 -6.42 19.28
C ALA A 210 3.21 -6.03 17.81
N GLY A 211 4.11 -5.08 17.56
CA GLY A 211 4.36 -4.49 16.24
C GLY A 211 3.54 -3.24 15.94
N ALA A 212 2.47 -2.95 16.69
CA ALA A 212 1.64 -1.76 16.46
C ALA A 212 2.42 -0.45 16.66
N VAL A 213 3.29 -0.38 17.67
CA VAL A 213 4.14 0.78 17.92
C VAL A 213 5.59 0.47 17.53
N SER A 214 6.24 1.38 16.81
CA SER A 214 7.65 1.23 16.40
C SER A 214 8.63 1.58 17.53
N GLU A 215 8.18 2.37 18.48
CA GLU A 215 8.88 2.76 19.69
C GLU A 215 7.92 2.80 20.88
N PRO A 216 8.42 2.74 22.13
CA PRO A 216 7.58 2.79 23.31
C PRO A 216 6.72 4.03 23.37
N MET A 217 5.42 3.85 23.53
CA MET A 217 4.44 4.94 23.48
C MET A 217 3.48 4.83 24.66
N VAL A 218 3.18 5.95 25.32
CA VAL A 218 2.11 5.97 26.32
C VAL A 218 0.79 6.19 25.60
N ILE A 219 -0.10 5.22 25.73
CA ILE A 219 -1.43 5.23 25.13
C ILE A 219 -2.44 5.45 26.24
N SER A 220 -3.34 6.42 26.08
CA SER A 220 -4.42 6.67 27.04
C SER A 220 -5.76 6.83 26.33
N VAL A 221 -6.83 6.46 27.04
CA VAL A 221 -8.20 6.57 26.53
C VAL A 221 -9.04 7.38 27.50
N LYS A 222 -9.72 8.42 27.02
CA LYS A 222 -10.65 9.22 27.81
C LYS A 222 -12.08 9.00 27.32
N GLU A 223 -12.92 8.44 28.19
CA GLU A 223 -14.36 8.28 27.94
C GLU A 223 -15.11 9.58 28.30
N THR A 224 -15.91 10.08 27.37
CA THR A 224 -16.90 11.14 27.60
C THR A 224 -18.29 10.59 27.40
N LYS A 225 -19.06 10.50 28.50
CA LYS A 225 -20.45 10.01 28.48
C LYS A 225 -21.39 11.12 28.04
N PHE A 226 -22.29 10.80 27.11
CA PHE A 226 -23.36 11.70 26.67
C PHE A 226 -24.71 11.17 27.13
N THR A 227 -25.63 12.09 27.40
CA THR A 227 -27.05 11.81 27.58
C THR A 227 -27.84 12.47 26.47
N VAL A 228 -28.97 11.87 26.12
CA VAL A 228 -29.95 12.40 25.19
C VAL A 228 -31.28 12.59 25.92
N GLU A 229 -31.92 13.71 25.68
CA GLU A 229 -33.27 13.99 26.19
C GLU A 229 -34.30 13.29 25.28
N VAL A 230 -35.06 12.36 25.85
CA VAL A 230 -36.09 11.59 25.13
C VAL A 230 -37.44 11.83 25.79
N MET A 231 -38.50 12.04 25.00
CA MET A 231 -39.85 12.12 25.54
C MET A 231 -40.36 10.73 25.84
N ASP A 232 -40.74 10.48 27.09
CA ASP A 232 -41.36 9.23 27.51
C ASP A 232 -42.82 9.19 26.99
N GLU A 233 -43.14 8.20 26.16
CA GLU A 233 -44.45 8.12 25.49
C GLU A 233 -45.61 7.81 26.46
N GLU A 234 -45.33 7.18 27.61
CA GLU A 234 -46.37 6.83 28.59
C GLU A 234 -46.73 8.02 29.48
N THR A 235 -45.74 8.83 29.86
CA THR A 235 -45.88 9.92 30.82
C THR A 235 -45.93 11.30 30.16
N GLY A 236 -45.39 11.44 28.94
CA GLY A 236 -45.22 12.70 28.24
C GLY A 236 -44.11 13.59 28.80
N GLU A 237 -43.28 13.09 29.74
CA GLU A 237 -42.18 13.84 30.34
C GLU A 237 -40.88 13.66 29.55
N VAL A 238 -40.00 14.66 29.57
CA VAL A 238 -38.65 14.55 29.01
C VAL A 238 -37.76 13.85 30.04
N VAL A 239 -37.20 12.71 29.66
CA VAL A 239 -36.27 11.92 30.47
C VAL A 239 -34.87 11.91 29.84
N GLU A 240 -33.84 12.09 30.65
CA GLU A 240 -32.45 11.90 30.20
C GLU A 240 -32.15 10.40 30.11
N LYS A 241 -31.79 9.92 28.92
CA LYS A 241 -31.30 8.57 28.67
C LYS A 241 -29.82 8.61 28.27
N PRO A 242 -29.05 7.54 28.49
CA PRO A 242 -27.71 7.41 27.91
C PRO A 242 -27.78 7.62 26.39
N ALA A 243 -26.78 8.26 25.79
CA ALA A 243 -26.63 8.26 24.34
C ALA A 243 -26.33 6.84 23.83
N LEU A 244 -26.39 6.66 22.50
CA LEU A 244 -26.08 5.38 21.84
C LEU A 244 -24.74 4.81 22.28
N SER A 245 -23.71 5.64 22.43
CA SER A 245 -22.41 5.26 22.95
C SER A 245 -21.69 6.49 23.52
N SER A 246 -20.69 6.26 24.36
CA SER A 246 -19.75 7.30 24.79
C SER A 246 -18.83 7.71 23.63
N ASN A 247 -18.22 8.89 23.71
CA ASN A 247 -17.09 9.25 22.86
C ASN A 247 -15.79 8.85 23.56
N TYR A 248 -14.85 8.26 22.82
CA TYR A 248 -13.56 7.83 23.34
C TYR A 248 -12.45 8.61 22.65
N GLU A 249 -11.79 9.49 23.39
CA GLU A 249 -10.62 10.24 22.91
C GLU A 249 -9.36 9.40 23.14
N LEU A 250 -8.72 8.95 22.06
CA LEU A 250 -7.45 8.22 22.11
C LEU A 250 -6.28 9.22 22.11
N SER A 251 -5.20 8.90 22.81
CA SER A 251 -4.00 9.74 22.84
C SER A 251 -2.73 8.90 22.78
N PRO A 252 -1.66 9.38 22.12
CA PRO A 252 -1.54 10.74 21.54
C PRO A 252 -2.29 10.92 20.22
N ASP A 253 -2.97 12.05 20.07
CA ASP A 253 -3.73 12.38 18.85
C ASP A 253 -2.83 12.38 17.60
N GLY A 254 -3.30 11.76 16.52
CA GLY A 254 -2.56 11.60 15.26
C GLY A 254 -1.43 10.57 15.28
N ALA A 255 -1.27 9.77 16.34
CA ALA A 255 -0.31 8.66 16.34
C ALA A 255 -0.66 7.65 15.25
N GLU A 256 0.33 7.18 14.48
CA GLU A 256 0.19 6.16 13.45
C GLU A 256 0.77 4.82 13.92
N PHE A 257 0.17 3.70 13.51
CA PHE A 257 0.55 2.36 13.95
C PHE A 257 1.00 1.47 12.79
N GLY A 258 2.02 0.63 13.05
CA GLY A 258 2.52 -0.35 12.08
C GLY A 258 1.61 -1.56 11.91
N GLU A 259 0.78 -1.83 12.91
CA GLU A 259 -0.28 -2.85 12.94
C GLU A 259 -1.55 -2.20 13.51
N PRO A 260 -2.75 -2.61 13.07
CA PRO A 260 -3.98 -1.98 13.52
C PRO A 260 -4.24 -2.30 14.99
N LEU A 261 -4.71 -1.30 15.73
CA LEU A 261 -5.26 -1.50 17.06
C LEU A 261 -6.70 -2.00 16.94
N VAL A 262 -7.13 -2.91 17.81
CA VAL A 262 -8.52 -3.39 17.80
C VAL A 262 -9.28 -2.65 18.89
N ILE A 263 -10.21 -1.77 18.49
CA ILE A 263 -11.10 -1.06 19.42
C ILE A 263 -12.45 -1.76 19.50
N THR A 264 -12.95 -1.98 20.71
CA THR A 264 -14.29 -2.51 20.97
C THR A 264 -15.06 -1.50 21.81
N LEU A 265 -16.14 -0.98 21.24
CA LEU A 265 -16.97 0.08 21.82
C LEU A 265 -18.34 -0.48 22.24
N PRO A 266 -18.81 -0.23 23.47
CA PRO A 266 -20.17 -0.58 23.88
C PRO A 266 -21.22 0.36 23.28
N TYR A 267 -22.42 -0.16 23.02
CA TYR A 267 -23.59 0.66 22.66
C TYR A 267 -24.88 0.25 23.38
N SER A 268 -25.84 1.19 23.40
CA SER A 268 -27.16 1.05 24.03
C SER A 268 -28.25 0.92 22.95
N PRO A 269 -28.70 -0.31 22.60
CA PRO A 269 -29.68 -0.53 21.52
C PRO A 269 -31.05 0.12 21.79
N GLU A 270 -31.43 0.32 23.05
CA GLU A 270 -32.67 0.99 23.46
C GLU A 270 -32.75 2.48 23.07
N THR A 271 -31.65 3.04 22.60
CA THR A 271 -31.55 4.43 22.13
C THR A 271 -31.65 4.53 20.61
N LEU A 272 -31.65 3.40 19.90
CA LEU A 272 -31.81 3.39 18.45
C LEU A 272 -33.25 3.77 18.09
N PRO A 273 -33.43 4.63 17.07
CA PRO A 273 -34.74 4.83 16.45
C PRO A 273 -35.37 3.51 16.01
N SER A 274 -36.70 3.44 16.00
CA SER A 274 -37.43 2.21 15.69
C SER A 274 -37.26 1.73 14.24
N ASP A 275 -36.77 2.59 13.37
CA ASP A 275 -36.44 2.34 11.96
C ASP A 275 -34.95 2.03 11.72
N VAL A 276 -34.12 2.03 12.77
CA VAL A 276 -32.68 1.76 12.68
C VAL A 276 -32.37 0.40 13.31
N SER A 277 -31.77 -0.48 12.51
CA SER A 277 -31.28 -1.78 12.95
C SER A 277 -29.96 -1.64 13.71
N GLU A 278 -29.67 -2.58 14.63
CA GLU A 278 -28.33 -2.69 15.22
C GLU A 278 -27.25 -2.96 14.15
N TYR A 279 -27.60 -3.42 12.96
CA TYR A 279 -26.62 -3.58 11.87
C TYR A 279 -26.35 -2.27 11.09
N ASP A 280 -27.11 -1.19 11.35
CA ASP A 280 -26.94 0.11 10.70
C ASP A 280 -25.97 1.03 11.46
N ILE A 281 -25.53 0.62 12.65
CA ILE A 281 -24.48 1.33 13.40
C ILE A 281 -23.09 0.96 12.89
N ALA A 282 -22.15 1.88 13.05
CA ALA A 282 -20.74 1.66 12.79
C ALA A 282 -19.89 2.49 13.75
N VAL A 283 -18.62 2.11 13.89
CA VAL A 283 -17.59 2.95 14.50
C VAL A 283 -17.22 4.05 13.52
N TYR A 284 -17.10 5.27 14.05
CA TYR A 284 -16.63 6.44 13.35
C TYR A 284 -15.33 6.93 14.00
N LEU A 285 -14.28 7.09 13.19
CA LEU A 285 -13.03 7.74 13.55
C LEU A 285 -12.95 9.08 12.83
N ASP A 286 -12.75 10.18 13.56
CA ASP A 286 -12.76 11.54 13.00
C ASP A 286 -14.00 11.87 12.13
N GLY A 287 -15.15 11.26 12.47
CA GLY A 287 -16.37 11.42 11.70
C GLY A 287 -16.43 10.62 10.39
N GLU A 288 -15.41 9.84 10.06
CA GLU A 288 -15.41 8.87 8.97
C GLU A 288 -15.86 7.49 9.45
N ARG A 289 -16.75 6.86 8.69
CA ARG A 289 -17.24 5.50 8.97
C ARG A 289 -16.14 4.50 8.61
N ILE A 290 -15.77 3.62 9.55
CA ILE A 290 -14.79 2.56 9.31
C ILE A 290 -15.43 1.17 9.31
N PRO A 291 -14.81 0.16 8.67
CA PRO A 291 -15.26 -1.23 8.77
C PRO A 291 -15.45 -1.65 10.21
N THR A 292 -16.63 -2.16 10.54
CA THR A 292 -17.05 -2.45 11.91
C THR A 292 -17.74 -3.80 11.96
N ASP A 293 -17.32 -4.66 12.88
CA ASP A 293 -18.02 -5.88 13.26
C ASP A 293 -18.98 -5.60 14.41
N ILE A 294 -20.26 -5.94 14.23
CA ILE A 294 -21.31 -5.67 15.22
C ILE A 294 -21.69 -6.96 15.93
N ASN A 295 -21.47 -7.00 17.24
CA ASN A 295 -21.92 -8.09 18.10
C ASN A 295 -23.18 -7.69 18.87
N THR A 296 -24.32 -8.11 18.33
CA THR A 296 -25.66 -7.85 18.92
C THR A 296 -25.94 -8.63 20.21
N VAL A 297 -25.08 -9.59 20.60
CA VAL A 297 -25.22 -10.32 21.87
C VAL A 297 -24.52 -9.57 23.00
N SER A 298 -23.27 -9.15 22.78
CA SER A 298 -22.51 -8.35 23.76
C SER A 298 -22.82 -6.85 23.72
N LYS A 299 -23.57 -6.40 22.71
CA LYS A 299 -23.86 -4.97 22.46
C LYS A 299 -22.58 -4.16 22.30
N THR A 300 -21.68 -4.68 21.45
CA THR A 300 -20.39 -4.06 21.15
C THR A 300 -20.16 -3.94 19.65
N ALA A 301 -19.45 -2.89 19.26
CA ALA A 301 -18.97 -2.66 17.90
C ALA A 301 -17.44 -2.69 17.90
N THR A 302 -16.84 -3.54 17.07
CA THR A 302 -15.39 -3.75 17.00
C THR A 302 -14.84 -3.27 15.67
N ALA A 303 -13.72 -2.55 15.69
CA ALA A 303 -13.10 -2.02 14.48
C ALA A 303 -11.57 -1.92 14.61
N ASP A 304 -10.90 -1.90 13.46
CA ASP A 304 -9.46 -1.74 13.35
C ASP A 304 -9.09 -0.25 13.21
N VAL A 305 -8.11 0.19 14.00
CA VAL A 305 -7.70 1.60 14.12
C VAL A 305 -6.22 1.73 13.78
N TRP A 306 -5.92 2.43 12.69
CA TRP A 306 -4.55 2.66 12.20
C TRP A 306 -3.93 3.96 12.68
N HIS A 307 -4.75 4.86 13.23
CA HIS A 307 -4.28 6.10 13.82
C HIS A 307 -5.18 6.58 14.95
N PHE A 308 -4.63 7.34 15.89
CA PHE A 308 -5.39 7.87 17.02
C PHE A 308 -6.14 9.15 16.71
N THR A 309 -7.41 9.16 17.12
CA THR A 309 -8.35 10.29 17.08
C THR A 309 -9.50 9.98 18.08
N SER A 310 -10.60 10.73 18.04
CA SER A 310 -11.86 10.36 18.69
C SER A 310 -12.58 9.21 17.97
N ALA A 311 -12.97 8.19 18.73
CA ALA A 311 -13.81 7.09 18.30
C ALA A 311 -15.21 7.18 18.94
N ARG A 312 -16.25 7.00 18.12
CA ARG A 312 -17.65 6.95 18.58
C ARG A 312 -18.46 5.97 17.75
N ILE A 313 -19.58 5.48 18.30
CA ILE A 313 -20.58 4.75 17.52
C ILE A 313 -21.65 5.73 17.03
N SER A 314 -22.03 5.63 15.76
CA SER A 314 -23.17 6.34 15.19
C SER A 314 -23.90 5.44 14.19
N TYR A 315 -25.16 5.74 13.89
CA TYR A 315 -25.89 5.14 12.78
C TYR A 315 -25.98 6.16 11.65
N TYR A 316 -25.89 5.66 10.41
CA TYR A 316 -26.14 6.49 9.25
C TYR A 316 -27.66 6.68 9.15
N THR A 317 -28.15 7.92 9.21
CA THR A 317 -29.49 8.25 8.71
C THR A 317 -29.31 8.67 7.25
N PRO A 318 -29.65 7.82 6.26
CA PRO A 318 -29.71 8.31 4.89
C PRO A 318 -30.75 9.44 4.90
N ILE A 319 -30.39 10.62 4.43
CA ILE A 319 -31.35 11.70 4.21
C ILE A 319 -31.60 11.71 2.71
N CYS A 320 -32.87 11.67 2.29
CA CYS A 320 -33.20 11.87 0.88
C CYS A 320 -32.60 13.21 0.42
N PRO A 321 -31.75 13.27 -0.62
CA PRO A 321 -30.88 14.43 -0.86
C PRO A 321 -31.58 15.76 -1.13
N SER A 322 -32.88 15.77 -1.38
CA SER A 322 -33.70 16.98 -1.49
C SER A 322 -35.08 16.84 -0.82
N GLY A 323 -35.20 15.96 0.18
CA GLY A 323 -36.47 15.62 0.85
C GLY A 323 -37.22 14.44 0.22
N ASN A 324 -38.39 14.09 0.72
CA ASN A 324 -39.14 12.94 0.20
C ASN A 324 -39.55 13.19 -1.26
N GLY A 325 -39.29 12.23 -2.15
CA GLY A 325 -39.42 12.45 -3.60
C GLY A 325 -38.95 11.28 -4.44
N LEU A 326 -39.00 11.44 -5.76
CA LEU A 326 -38.47 10.46 -6.71
C LEU A 326 -37.04 10.80 -7.09
N TYR A 327 -36.17 9.79 -7.07
CA TYR A 327 -34.75 9.90 -7.37
C TYR A 327 -34.32 8.76 -8.30
N CYS A 328 -33.45 9.07 -9.25
CA CYS A 328 -32.73 8.07 -10.02
C CYS A 328 -31.72 7.36 -9.12
N GLY A 329 -31.47 6.08 -9.37
CA GLY A 329 -30.53 5.28 -8.57
C GLY A 329 -29.10 5.82 -8.52
N THR A 330 -28.74 6.80 -9.35
CA THR A 330 -27.46 7.52 -9.27
C THR A 330 -27.25 8.28 -7.96
N ILE A 331 -28.31 8.46 -7.17
CA ILE A 331 -28.28 9.17 -5.88
C ILE A 331 -27.60 8.36 -4.76
N ASP A 332 -27.58 7.04 -4.88
CA ASP A 332 -27.01 6.12 -3.90
C ASP A 332 -26.27 5.00 -4.66
N PRO A 333 -24.97 4.79 -4.42
CA PRO A 333 -24.17 3.82 -5.18
C PRO A 333 -24.68 2.38 -5.13
N SER A 334 -25.55 2.04 -4.16
CA SER A 334 -26.20 0.72 -4.03
C SER A 334 -27.47 0.56 -4.88
N LEU A 335 -27.92 1.63 -5.55
CA LEU A 335 -29.15 1.64 -6.35
C LEU A 335 -28.84 1.59 -7.84
N ASN A 336 -29.76 1.01 -8.62
CA ASN A 336 -29.58 0.86 -10.06
C ASN A 336 -29.82 2.20 -10.77
N ASN A 337 -28.81 2.71 -11.48
CA ASN A 337 -28.84 4.01 -12.17
C ASN A 337 -29.95 4.16 -13.22
N ASN A 338 -30.51 3.06 -13.75
CA ASN A 338 -31.62 3.06 -14.70
C ASN A 338 -32.98 2.84 -14.04
N THR A 339 -33.06 2.94 -12.72
CA THR A 339 -34.29 2.73 -11.96
C THR A 339 -34.66 4.01 -11.22
N LEU A 340 -35.94 4.35 -11.29
CA LEU A 340 -36.53 5.44 -10.53
C LEU A 340 -37.00 4.88 -9.18
N TYR A 341 -36.58 5.52 -8.09
CA TYR A 341 -36.89 5.16 -6.71
C TYR A 341 -37.72 6.26 -6.06
N TYR A 342 -38.64 5.88 -5.18
CA TYR A 342 -39.26 6.81 -4.25
C TYR A 342 -38.48 6.76 -2.92
N CYS A 343 -37.89 7.89 -2.55
CA CYS A 343 -37.21 8.05 -1.27
C CYS A 343 -38.16 8.69 -0.26
N GLU A 344 -38.33 8.03 0.89
CA GLU A 344 -39.07 8.55 2.04
C GLU A 344 -38.22 8.38 3.30
N ASN A 345 -37.87 9.51 3.93
CA ASN A 345 -37.05 9.55 5.15
C ASN A 345 -35.74 8.74 5.05
N GLY A 346 -35.11 8.73 3.87
CA GLY A 346 -33.87 7.97 3.61
C GLY A 346 -34.05 6.58 3.05
N SER A 347 -35.27 6.03 3.07
CA SER A 347 -35.55 4.70 2.54
C SER A 347 -35.95 4.79 1.07
N TYR A 348 -35.22 4.09 0.21
CA TYR A 348 -35.49 4.03 -1.23
C TYR A 348 -36.33 2.80 -1.58
N GLN A 349 -37.50 3.04 -2.16
CA GLN A 349 -38.36 1.99 -2.72
C GLN A 349 -38.35 2.07 -4.24
N MET A 350 -38.03 0.96 -4.90
CA MET A 350 -38.06 0.90 -6.36
C MET A 350 -39.47 1.24 -6.86
N ARG A 351 -39.58 2.28 -7.69
CA ARG A 351 -40.84 2.76 -8.24
C ARG A 351 -41.06 2.20 -9.64
N GLU A 352 -40.06 2.33 -10.50
CA GLU A 352 -40.13 1.97 -11.90
C GLU A 352 -38.72 1.72 -12.47
N ARG A 353 -38.56 0.72 -13.33
CA ARG A 353 -37.33 0.56 -14.12
C ARG A 353 -37.48 1.31 -15.44
N CYS A 354 -36.58 2.25 -15.70
CA CYS A 354 -36.62 3.07 -16.90
C CYS A 354 -35.97 2.34 -18.08
N SER A 355 -36.68 2.29 -19.21
CA SER A 355 -36.25 1.51 -20.38
C SER A 355 -35.06 2.14 -21.12
N ASP A 356 -35.01 3.47 -21.18
CA ASP A 356 -33.98 4.26 -21.88
C ASP A 356 -33.12 5.11 -20.92
N GLY A 357 -33.16 4.79 -19.63
CA GLY A 357 -32.41 5.50 -18.58
C GLY A 357 -33.29 6.37 -17.68
N CYS A 358 -32.79 6.62 -16.47
CA CYS A 358 -33.42 7.52 -15.52
C CYS A 358 -32.73 8.89 -15.58
N LYS A 359 -33.52 9.96 -15.67
CA LYS A 359 -33.03 11.33 -15.77
C LYS A 359 -33.18 12.08 -14.46
N SER A 360 -32.04 12.47 -13.89
CA SER A 360 -32.00 13.35 -12.73
C SER A 360 -32.47 14.75 -13.07
N MET A 361 -33.38 15.29 -12.25
CA MET A 361 -33.95 16.62 -12.38
C MET A 361 -33.29 17.58 -11.39
N PRO A 362 -33.39 18.91 -11.61
CA PRO A 362 -32.84 19.88 -10.67
C PRO A 362 -33.44 19.74 -9.26
N VAL A 363 -32.62 20.08 -8.25
CA VAL A 363 -32.98 20.06 -6.82
C VAL A 363 -34.37 20.65 -6.56
N GLY A 364 -35.21 19.88 -5.87
CA GLY A 364 -36.61 20.23 -5.57
C GLY A 364 -37.63 19.74 -6.60
N GLN A 365 -37.21 19.02 -7.65
CA GLN A 365 -38.09 18.32 -8.58
C GLN A 365 -37.82 16.82 -8.54
N ASN A 366 -38.89 16.03 -8.68
CA ASN A 366 -38.79 14.58 -8.80
C ASN A 366 -38.05 14.20 -10.08
N ASP A 367 -37.11 13.27 -9.95
CA ASP A 367 -36.50 12.58 -11.08
C ASP A 367 -37.56 11.80 -11.88
N LYS A 368 -37.24 11.47 -13.13
CA LYS A 368 -38.17 10.77 -14.00
C LYS A 368 -37.48 9.81 -14.95
N CYS A 369 -38.20 8.78 -15.37
CA CYS A 369 -37.75 7.97 -16.50
C CYS A 369 -37.68 8.82 -17.76
N GLU A 370 -36.67 8.57 -18.59
CA GLU A 370 -36.59 9.16 -19.91
C GLU A 370 -37.77 8.65 -20.75
N ASP A 371 -38.61 9.58 -21.23
CA ASP A 371 -39.79 9.25 -22.01
C ASP A 371 -39.33 8.63 -23.33
N VAL A 372 -39.79 7.41 -23.62
CA VAL A 372 -39.70 6.85 -24.96
C VAL A 372 -40.48 7.79 -25.86
N VAL A 373 -39.79 8.60 -26.65
CA VAL A 373 -40.44 9.41 -27.69
C VAL A 373 -41.11 8.39 -28.60
N ALA A 374 -42.44 8.28 -28.47
CA ALA A 374 -43.23 7.33 -29.26
C ALA A 374 -42.84 7.51 -30.73
N PRO A 375 -42.36 6.46 -31.41
CA PRO A 375 -41.89 6.60 -32.77
C PRO A 375 -43.06 7.08 -33.63
N PRO A 376 -42.82 7.95 -34.61
CA PRO A 376 -43.87 8.41 -35.50
C PRO A 376 -44.59 7.18 -36.11
N ALA A 377 -45.93 7.19 -36.08
CA ALA A 377 -46.80 6.12 -36.59
C ALA A 377 -46.63 5.82 -38.10
N SER A 378 -45.69 6.49 -38.76
CA SER A 378 -45.33 6.34 -40.15
C SER A 378 -43.82 6.49 -40.30
N CYS A 379 -43.21 5.66 -41.15
CA CYS A 379 -41.84 5.85 -41.60
C CYS A 379 -41.69 7.27 -42.21
N PRO A 380 -40.64 8.05 -41.86
CA PRO A 380 -40.52 9.47 -42.23
C PRO A 380 -40.68 9.80 -43.72
N SER A 381 -40.45 8.84 -44.62
CA SER A 381 -40.62 9.00 -46.07
C SER A 381 -41.21 7.75 -46.76
N GLY A 382 -42.01 6.96 -46.04
CA GLY A 382 -42.54 5.67 -46.54
C GLY A 382 -41.66 4.47 -46.17
N ASN A 383 -42.04 3.26 -46.61
CA ASN A 383 -41.26 2.06 -46.28
C ASN A 383 -39.86 2.14 -46.91
N GLY A 384 -38.82 1.87 -46.13
CA GLY A 384 -37.45 2.09 -46.56
C GLY A 384 -36.42 1.79 -45.47
N LEU A 385 -35.14 2.02 -45.77
CA LEU A 385 -34.05 1.92 -44.80
C LEU A 385 -33.71 3.31 -44.25
N TYR A 386 -33.46 3.36 -42.94
CA TYR A 386 -33.23 4.58 -42.17
C TYR A 386 -32.06 4.38 -41.21
N CYS A 387 -31.12 5.32 -41.17
CA CYS A 387 -30.11 5.37 -40.13
C CYS A 387 -30.74 5.71 -38.79
N GLY A 388 -30.32 5.03 -37.71
CA GLY A 388 -30.97 5.18 -36.42
C GLY A 388 -31.00 6.61 -35.90
N GLY A 389 -29.98 7.42 -36.16
CA GLY A 389 -29.97 8.84 -35.78
C GLY A 389 -31.12 9.65 -36.38
N ALA A 390 -31.57 9.30 -37.59
CA ALA A 390 -32.70 9.94 -38.26
C ALA A 390 -34.07 9.54 -37.68
N VAL A 391 -34.12 8.45 -36.92
CA VAL A 391 -35.35 7.86 -36.37
C VAL A 391 -35.27 7.61 -34.86
N SER A 392 -34.39 8.37 -34.18
CA SER A 392 -34.19 8.33 -32.73
C SER A 392 -33.89 6.92 -32.19
N ARG A 393 -32.99 6.22 -32.88
CA ARG A 393 -32.41 4.92 -32.52
C ARG A 393 -30.89 5.00 -32.61
N ASP A 394 -30.20 3.88 -32.36
CA ASP A 394 -28.75 3.75 -32.46
C ASP A 394 -28.21 4.31 -33.79
N GLU A 395 -27.43 5.38 -33.73
CA GLU A 395 -26.95 6.14 -34.88
C GLU A 395 -26.04 5.33 -35.82
N ASN A 396 -25.43 4.24 -35.33
CA ASN A 396 -24.55 3.38 -36.10
C ASN A 396 -25.26 2.13 -36.65
N THR A 397 -26.59 2.10 -36.59
CA THR A 397 -27.39 0.97 -37.07
C THR A 397 -28.35 1.41 -38.18
N LEU A 398 -28.39 0.63 -39.27
CA LEU A 398 -29.34 0.77 -40.37
C LEU A 398 -30.60 -0.04 -40.04
N TYR A 399 -31.75 0.64 -40.04
CA TYR A 399 -33.05 0.05 -39.71
C TYR A 399 -33.95 -0.01 -40.94
N ARG A 400 -34.62 -1.15 -41.14
CA ARG A 400 -35.72 -1.26 -42.08
C ARG A 400 -37.02 -0.82 -41.42
N CYS A 401 -37.67 0.19 -41.98
CA CYS A 401 -39.00 0.60 -41.58
C CYS A 401 -40.06 0.07 -42.55
N THR A 402 -41.05 -0.66 -42.02
CA THR A 402 -42.22 -1.16 -42.77
C THR A 402 -43.49 -0.84 -41.99
N ASN A 403 -44.36 -0.01 -42.57
CA ASN A 403 -45.64 0.43 -41.98
C ASN A 403 -45.48 1.02 -40.56
N GLY A 404 -44.39 1.78 -40.34
CA GLY A 404 -44.07 2.39 -39.05
C GLY A 404 -43.35 1.48 -38.05
N ALA A 405 -43.16 0.19 -38.37
CA ALA A 405 -42.38 -0.73 -37.55
C ALA A 405 -40.93 -0.80 -38.03
N TYR A 406 -39.98 -0.67 -37.10
CA TYR A 406 -38.54 -0.71 -37.37
C TYR A 406 -37.94 -2.06 -36.96
N SER A 407 -37.14 -2.66 -37.83
CA SER A 407 -36.28 -3.81 -37.53
C SER A 407 -34.84 -3.47 -37.88
N VAL A 408 -33.87 -4.01 -37.13
CA VAL A 408 -32.46 -3.89 -37.49
C VAL A 408 -32.24 -4.58 -38.82
N GLU A 409 -31.72 -3.85 -39.81
CA GLU A 409 -31.28 -4.41 -41.09
C GLU A 409 -29.79 -4.78 -40.99
N GLU A 410 -28.96 -3.85 -40.52
CA GLU A 410 -27.50 -3.99 -40.49
C GLU A 410 -26.91 -3.07 -39.41
N ARG A 411 -25.84 -3.50 -38.73
CA ARG A 411 -25.03 -2.64 -37.86
C ARG A 411 -23.80 -2.17 -38.64
N CYS A 412 -23.62 -0.87 -38.79
CA CYS A 412 -22.60 -0.29 -39.65
C CYS A 412 -21.29 -0.10 -38.86
N SER A 413 -20.18 -0.65 -39.37
CA SER A 413 -18.87 -0.57 -38.71
C SER A 413 -18.25 0.82 -38.70
N ASP A 414 -18.53 1.64 -39.73
CA ASP A 414 -17.98 3.00 -39.90
C ASP A 414 -19.07 4.08 -39.90
N GLY A 415 -20.22 3.78 -39.30
CA GLY A 415 -21.36 4.69 -39.22
C GLY A 415 -22.38 4.51 -40.33
N CYS A 416 -23.58 5.06 -40.11
CA CYS A 416 -24.70 4.99 -41.05
C CYS A 416 -24.88 6.33 -41.77
N LYS A 417 -24.99 6.29 -43.10
CA LYS A 417 -25.10 7.47 -43.96
C LYS A 417 -26.54 7.71 -44.41
N MET A 418 -27.09 8.86 -43.98
CA MET A 418 -28.39 9.36 -44.45
C MET A 418 -28.34 9.76 -45.93
N MET A 419 -29.25 9.22 -46.73
CA MET A 419 -29.39 9.53 -48.15
C MET A 419 -30.47 10.61 -48.38
N ALA A 420 -30.56 11.13 -49.61
CA ALA A 420 -31.58 12.13 -49.93
C ALA A 420 -33.00 11.57 -49.74
N VAL A 421 -33.94 12.43 -49.32
CA VAL A 421 -35.35 12.07 -49.07
C VAL A 421 -35.93 11.25 -50.23
N GLY A 422 -36.45 10.06 -49.93
CA GLY A 422 -36.99 9.11 -50.90
C GLY A 422 -35.98 8.04 -51.38
N GLN A 423 -34.74 8.07 -50.91
CA GLN A 423 -33.76 7.00 -51.08
C GLN A 423 -33.54 6.28 -49.75
N ASN A 424 -33.25 4.98 -49.82
CA ASN A 424 -32.86 4.21 -48.64
C ASN A 424 -31.52 4.72 -48.11
N ASP A 425 -31.45 4.93 -46.80
CA ASP A 425 -30.19 5.12 -46.10
C ASP A 425 -29.34 3.85 -46.25
N LYS A 426 -28.03 3.99 -46.03
CA LYS A 426 -27.09 2.87 -46.15
C LYS A 426 -25.99 2.97 -45.11
N CYS A 427 -25.41 1.83 -44.75
CA CYS A 427 -24.13 1.87 -44.05
C CYS A 427 -23.09 2.61 -44.90
N GLU A 428 -22.23 3.37 -44.23
CA GLU A 428 -21.09 3.98 -44.88
C GLU A 428 -20.23 2.84 -45.46
N ASP A 429 -20.19 2.75 -46.79
CA ASP A 429 -19.28 1.83 -47.45
C ASP A 429 -17.88 2.23 -47.01
N VAL A 430 -17.07 1.27 -46.53
CA VAL A 430 -15.63 1.46 -46.35
C VAL A 430 -15.15 2.13 -47.61
N VAL A 431 -14.77 3.40 -47.52
CA VAL A 431 -14.34 4.16 -48.70
C VAL A 431 -12.99 3.59 -49.07
N VAL A 432 -13.01 2.52 -49.86
CA VAL A 432 -11.89 2.18 -50.71
C VAL A 432 -11.85 3.30 -51.72
N ALA A 433 -11.07 4.33 -51.38
CA ALA A 433 -10.72 5.41 -52.28
C ALA A 433 -10.34 4.83 -53.66
N PRO A 434 -10.61 5.55 -54.77
CA PRO A 434 -10.22 5.10 -56.11
C PRO A 434 -8.74 4.71 -56.11
N PRO A 435 -8.30 3.74 -56.94
CA PRO A 435 -7.00 3.10 -56.78
C PRO A 435 -5.93 4.17 -56.73
N VAL A 436 -5.45 4.42 -55.50
CA VAL A 436 -4.40 5.38 -55.28
C VAL A 436 -3.21 4.69 -55.90
N SER A 437 -2.79 5.15 -57.07
CA SER A 437 -1.46 4.83 -57.57
C SER A 437 -0.53 5.01 -56.38
N CYS A 438 0.27 3.98 -56.07
CA CYS A 438 1.22 4.02 -54.96
C CYS A 438 1.94 5.38 -54.98
N PRO A 439 2.06 6.10 -53.85
CA PRO A 439 2.45 7.51 -53.80
C PRO A 439 3.69 7.90 -54.62
N SER A 440 4.59 6.94 -54.89
CA SER A 440 5.76 7.10 -55.75
C SER A 440 6.01 5.89 -56.69
N GLY A 441 4.96 5.18 -57.09
CA GLY A 441 5.04 3.95 -57.89
C GLY A 441 5.10 2.68 -57.04
N ASN A 442 5.11 1.49 -57.67
CA ASN A 442 5.16 0.22 -56.94
C ASN A 442 6.40 0.16 -56.04
N GLY A 443 6.23 -0.18 -54.77
CA GLY A 443 7.29 -0.08 -53.77
C GLY A 443 6.84 -0.42 -52.36
N LEU A 444 7.75 -0.27 -51.39
CA LEU A 444 7.47 -0.44 -49.96
C LEU A 444 7.21 0.92 -49.31
N TYR A 445 6.21 0.97 -48.44
CA TYR A 445 5.70 2.17 -47.78
C TYR A 445 5.44 1.89 -46.30
N CYS A 446 5.87 2.78 -45.42
CA CYS A 446 5.48 2.77 -44.02
C CYS A 446 4.01 3.15 -43.87
N GLY A 447 3.27 2.45 -43.01
CA GLY A 447 1.82 2.64 -42.92
C GLY A 447 1.38 4.06 -42.58
N GLY A 448 2.16 4.81 -41.80
CA GLY A 448 1.87 6.22 -41.49
C GLY A 448 1.80 7.10 -42.74
N ALA A 449 2.61 6.82 -43.76
CA ALA A 449 2.62 7.56 -45.03
C ALA A 449 1.40 7.25 -45.93
N VAL A 450 0.69 6.16 -45.65
CA VAL A 450 -0.42 5.64 -46.46
C VAL A 450 -1.69 5.42 -45.63
N SER A 451 -1.78 6.09 -44.48
CA SER A 451 -2.93 6.05 -43.55
C SER A 451 -3.28 4.62 -43.10
N ARG A 452 -2.26 3.84 -42.77
CA ARG A 452 -2.32 2.48 -42.20
C ARG A 452 -1.49 2.44 -40.92
N ASP A 453 -1.39 1.26 -40.31
CA ASP A 453 -0.58 0.99 -39.11
C ASP A 453 0.84 1.51 -39.28
N GLU A 454 1.21 2.50 -38.48
CA GLU A 454 2.46 3.25 -38.61
C GLU A 454 3.73 2.42 -38.40
N ASN A 455 3.60 1.28 -37.70
CA ASN A 455 4.70 0.37 -37.39
C ASN A 455 4.77 -0.82 -38.35
N THR A 456 4.04 -0.76 -39.46
CA THR A 456 3.99 -1.83 -40.47
C THR A 456 4.51 -1.33 -41.82
N LEU A 457 5.41 -2.10 -42.42
CA LEU A 457 5.90 -1.90 -43.78
C LEU A 457 4.95 -2.60 -44.76
N TYR A 458 4.42 -1.84 -45.72
CA TYR A 458 3.46 -2.32 -46.71
C TYR A 458 4.06 -2.33 -48.11
N ARG A 459 3.85 -3.42 -48.84
CA ARG A 459 4.11 -3.49 -50.28
C ARG A 459 2.90 -2.95 -51.04
N CYS A 460 3.10 -1.89 -51.80
CA CYS A 460 2.11 -1.37 -52.74
C CYS A 460 2.40 -1.85 -54.16
N THR A 461 1.44 -2.54 -54.77
CA THR A 461 1.49 -2.96 -56.19
C THR A 461 0.21 -2.56 -56.89
N ASN A 462 0.31 -1.68 -57.89
CA ASN A 462 -0.82 -1.15 -58.67
C ASN A 462 -1.94 -0.57 -57.79
N GLY A 463 -1.56 0.07 -56.68
CA GLY A 463 -2.48 0.67 -55.71
C GLY A 463 -3.07 -0.29 -54.68
N VAL A 464 -2.63 -1.55 -54.68
CA VAL A 464 -3.01 -2.54 -53.66
C VAL A 464 -1.90 -2.69 -52.65
N TYR A 465 -2.22 -2.50 -51.36
CA TYR A 465 -1.28 -2.65 -50.26
C TYR A 465 -1.42 -4.02 -49.61
N SER A 466 -0.31 -4.73 -49.45
CA SER A 466 -0.19 -5.93 -48.61
C SER A 466 0.84 -5.69 -47.52
N VAL A 467 0.65 -6.30 -46.34
CA VAL A 467 1.69 -6.28 -45.29
C VAL A 467 2.93 -7.00 -45.82
N GLU A 468 4.06 -6.30 -45.84
CA GLU A 468 5.37 -6.90 -46.11
C GLU A 468 5.99 -7.40 -44.80
N GLU A 469 6.05 -6.52 -43.80
CA GLU A 469 6.72 -6.78 -42.53
C GLU A 469 6.13 -5.89 -41.43
N ARG A 470 6.07 -6.38 -40.18
CA ARG A 470 5.78 -5.54 -39.01
C ARG A 470 7.11 -5.16 -38.35
N CYS A 471 7.40 -3.87 -38.25
CA CYS A 471 8.66 -3.36 -37.75
C CYS A 471 8.64 -3.30 -36.21
N SER A 472 9.61 -3.94 -35.56
CA SER A 472 9.70 -3.98 -34.08
C SER A 472 10.00 -2.62 -33.45
N ASP A 473 10.72 -1.75 -34.17
CA ASP A 473 11.24 -0.47 -33.67
C ASP A 473 10.77 0.72 -34.50
N GLY A 474 9.67 0.55 -35.23
CA GLY A 474 9.09 1.56 -36.10
C GLY A 474 9.52 1.44 -37.57
N CYS A 475 8.73 2.05 -38.44
CA CYS A 475 8.98 2.05 -39.87
C CYS A 475 9.56 3.40 -40.32
N LYS A 476 10.68 3.37 -41.04
CA LYS A 476 11.39 4.56 -41.51
C LYS A 476 11.05 4.90 -42.95
N MET A 477 10.44 6.07 -43.14
CA MET A 477 10.21 6.66 -44.46
C MET A 477 11.52 7.07 -45.13
N MET A 478 11.76 6.58 -46.34
CA MET A 478 12.94 6.89 -47.16
C MET A 478 12.62 8.01 -48.15
N ALA A 479 13.65 8.56 -48.81
CA ALA A 479 13.44 9.63 -49.79
C ALA A 479 12.56 9.16 -50.97
N VAL A 480 11.75 10.08 -51.52
CA VAL A 480 10.86 9.82 -52.66
C VAL A 480 11.58 9.05 -53.78
N GLY A 481 11.05 7.87 -54.14
CA GLY A 481 11.63 6.97 -55.14
C GLY A 481 12.51 5.85 -54.56
N GLN A 482 12.70 5.79 -53.24
CA GLN A 482 13.28 4.66 -52.53
C GLN A 482 12.20 3.92 -51.73
N ASN A 483 12.35 2.61 -51.59
CA ASN A 483 11.50 1.82 -50.72
C ASN A 483 11.71 2.25 -49.27
N ASP A 484 10.62 2.46 -48.54
CA ASP A 484 10.64 2.56 -47.09
C ASP A 484 11.17 1.25 -46.49
N LYS A 485 11.66 1.32 -45.25
CA LYS A 485 12.21 0.15 -44.57
C LYS A 485 11.91 0.18 -43.10
N CYS A 486 11.87 -0.99 -42.47
CA CYS A 486 11.88 -1.05 -41.01
C CYS A 486 13.16 -0.37 -40.48
N GLU A 487 13.02 0.34 -39.36
CA GLU A 487 14.16 0.97 -38.72
C GLU A 487 15.15 -0.12 -38.28
N GLU A 488 16.37 -0.03 -38.77
CA GLU A 488 17.44 -0.93 -38.34
C GLU A 488 17.89 -0.52 -36.95
N VAL A 489 17.92 -1.49 -36.03
CA VAL A 489 18.34 -1.29 -34.64
C VAL A 489 19.76 -0.73 -34.60
N GLN A 490 19.90 0.60 -34.50
CA GLN A 490 21.15 1.22 -34.08
C GLN A 490 21.21 1.21 -32.55
N GLN A 491 21.52 0.03 -31.99
CA GLN A 491 21.85 -0.10 -30.57
C GLN A 491 23.22 0.54 -30.32
N THR A 492 23.23 1.82 -29.92
CA THR A 492 24.46 2.54 -29.50
C THR A 492 24.97 2.12 -28.11
N SER A 493 24.30 1.18 -27.45
CA SER A 493 24.66 0.67 -26.14
C SER A 493 24.33 -0.81 -25.99
N CYS A 494 25.13 -1.52 -25.19
CA CYS A 494 24.86 -2.90 -24.82
C CYS A 494 23.68 -2.95 -23.82
N PRO A 495 22.72 -3.87 -23.96
CA PRO A 495 21.47 -3.91 -23.19
C PRO A 495 21.64 -3.80 -21.67
N TYR A 496 22.69 -4.41 -21.10
CA TYR A 496 22.95 -4.44 -19.66
C TYR A 496 24.39 -4.03 -19.31
N GLY A 497 25.04 -3.22 -20.16
CA GLY A 497 26.44 -2.81 -20.00
C GLY A 497 27.45 -3.70 -20.72
N THR A 498 28.75 -3.48 -20.48
CA THR A 498 29.80 -4.25 -21.17
C THR A 498 29.83 -5.70 -20.66
N GLY A 499 29.78 -6.69 -21.54
CA GLY A 499 29.70 -8.10 -21.14
C GLY A 499 29.54 -9.06 -22.32
N TYR A 500 29.41 -10.35 -22.03
CA TYR A 500 29.10 -11.36 -23.04
C TYR A 500 27.60 -11.54 -23.21
N TYR A 501 27.17 -11.69 -24.46
CA TYR A 501 25.79 -11.79 -24.89
C TYR A 501 25.65 -12.90 -25.92
N CYS A 502 24.63 -13.73 -25.80
CA CYS A 502 24.26 -14.65 -26.87
C CYS A 502 23.76 -13.88 -28.08
N GLY A 503 24.10 -14.39 -29.27
CA GLY A 503 23.68 -13.78 -30.51
C GLY A 503 22.17 -13.62 -30.60
N LYS A 504 21.73 -12.49 -31.15
CA LYS A 504 20.31 -12.23 -31.43
C LYS A 504 20.09 -12.12 -32.93
N SER A 505 19.09 -12.83 -33.44
CA SER A 505 18.71 -12.76 -34.86
C SER A 505 18.30 -11.35 -35.29
N SER A 506 17.71 -10.55 -34.39
CA SER A 506 17.39 -9.14 -34.62
C SER A 506 18.62 -8.24 -34.82
N LEU A 507 19.81 -8.70 -34.41
CA LEU A 507 21.10 -8.04 -34.64
C LEU A 507 21.90 -8.69 -35.77
N GLY A 508 21.31 -9.64 -36.52
CA GLY A 508 22.00 -10.41 -37.55
C GLY A 508 23.11 -11.33 -37.01
N GLN A 509 23.04 -11.67 -35.71
CA GLN A 509 24.02 -12.50 -35.02
C GLN A 509 23.55 -13.95 -34.96
N GLU A 510 24.50 -14.88 -34.97
CA GLU A 510 24.24 -16.31 -34.82
C GLU A 510 23.85 -16.60 -33.38
N THR A 511 22.64 -17.13 -33.17
CA THR A 511 22.09 -17.34 -31.82
C THR A 511 22.86 -18.37 -30.99
N ASN A 512 23.68 -19.19 -31.64
CA ASN A 512 24.59 -20.15 -31.01
C ASN A 512 26.03 -19.63 -30.84
N SER A 513 26.26 -18.34 -31.03
CA SER A 513 27.55 -17.72 -30.77
C SER A 513 27.45 -16.74 -29.59
N LEU A 514 28.54 -16.66 -28.82
CA LEU A 514 28.73 -15.72 -27.74
C LEU A 514 29.50 -14.50 -28.26
N TYR A 515 28.88 -13.34 -28.12
CA TYR A 515 29.40 -12.05 -28.55
C TYR A 515 29.81 -11.23 -27.33
N TYR A 516 30.98 -10.62 -27.37
CA TYR A 516 31.37 -9.63 -26.37
C TYR A 516 30.91 -8.25 -26.83
N CYS A 517 30.01 -7.62 -26.07
CA CYS A 517 29.54 -6.27 -26.35
C CYS A 517 30.28 -5.25 -25.51
N GLN A 518 30.84 -4.23 -26.16
CA GLN A 518 31.40 -3.04 -25.52
C GLN A 518 31.01 -1.78 -26.31
N ASN A 519 30.40 -0.80 -25.62
CA ASN A 519 29.93 0.46 -26.23
C ASN A 519 28.99 0.25 -27.44
N GLY A 520 28.11 -0.75 -27.37
CA GLY A 520 27.19 -1.12 -28.46
C GLY A 520 27.80 -1.92 -29.59
N ASN A 521 29.12 -2.16 -29.58
CA ASN A 521 29.79 -2.98 -30.59
C ASN A 521 29.91 -4.43 -30.10
N TYR A 522 29.45 -5.37 -30.93
CA TYR A 522 29.46 -6.79 -30.65
C TYR A 522 30.56 -7.49 -31.46
N ASP A 523 31.51 -8.11 -30.77
CA ASP A 523 32.50 -8.97 -31.38
C ASP A 523 32.16 -10.43 -31.11
N GLU A 524 32.00 -11.25 -32.14
CA GLU A 524 31.89 -12.70 -31.96
C GLU A 524 33.17 -13.23 -31.29
N ARG A 525 33.03 -13.90 -30.14
CA ARG A 525 34.18 -14.44 -29.39
C ARG A 525 34.25 -15.94 -29.47
N GLU A 526 33.10 -16.60 -29.40
CA GLU A 526 33.06 -18.05 -29.31
C GLU A 526 31.79 -18.58 -29.97
N GLN A 527 31.93 -19.55 -30.87
CA GLN A 527 30.80 -20.31 -31.36
C GLN A 527 30.52 -21.45 -30.37
N CYS A 528 29.38 -21.39 -29.69
CA CYS A 528 29.03 -22.34 -28.65
C CYS A 528 28.55 -23.65 -29.27
N SER A 529 29.38 -24.70 -29.17
CA SER A 529 29.08 -26.02 -29.76
C SER A 529 27.80 -26.68 -29.21
N ASN A 530 27.33 -26.26 -28.04
CA ASN A 530 26.10 -26.78 -27.40
C ASN A 530 25.05 -25.69 -27.17
N GLY A 531 25.13 -24.58 -27.91
CA GLY A 531 24.25 -23.43 -27.72
C GLY A 531 24.78 -22.43 -26.69
N CYS A 532 24.28 -21.20 -26.83
CA CYS A 532 24.60 -20.11 -25.93
C CYS A 532 23.49 -19.97 -24.87
N GLU A 533 23.89 -19.86 -23.61
CA GLU A 533 23.02 -19.77 -22.44
C GLU A 533 22.87 -18.31 -22.00
N LEU A 534 21.63 -17.82 -22.05
CA LEU A 534 21.27 -16.50 -21.53
C LEU A 534 21.29 -16.52 -20.00
N MET A 535 21.94 -15.54 -19.39
CA MET A 535 22.00 -15.37 -17.94
C MET A 535 21.11 -14.19 -17.49
N ASP A 536 20.86 -14.08 -16.18
CA ASP A 536 20.09 -12.97 -15.59
C ASP A 536 20.68 -11.60 -15.95
N PRO A 537 19.87 -10.51 -15.93
CA PRO A 537 20.38 -9.15 -16.17
C PRO A 537 21.60 -8.82 -15.31
N TYR A 538 22.60 -8.18 -15.92
CA TYR A 538 23.93 -7.87 -15.33
C TYR A 538 24.89 -9.05 -15.14
N VAL A 539 24.53 -10.25 -15.58
CA VAL A 539 25.42 -11.41 -15.66
C VAL A 539 25.75 -11.69 -17.13
N SER A 540 27.01 -11.98 -17.44
CA SER A 540 27.43 -12.31 -18.81
C SER A 540 26.92 -13.69 -19.23
N ASP A 541 26.38 -13.78 -20.44
CA ASP A 541 25.99 -15.03 -21.09
C ASP A 541 27.20 -15.96 -21.27
N ARG A 542 26.95 -17.26 -21.49
CA ARG A 542 28.03 -18.25 -21.61
C ARG A 542 27.72 -19.38 -22.58
N CYS A 543 28.75 -20.05 -23.09
CA CYS A 543 28.57 -21.28 -23.86
C CYS A 543 28.26 -22.47 -22.96
N SER A 544 27.27 -23.29 -23.33
CA SER A 544 26.85 -24.45 -22.53
C SER A 544 27.89 -25.58 -22.53
N SER A 545 28.30 -26.05 -21.35
CA SER A 545 29.30 -27.11 -21.17
C SER A 545 28.67 -28.50 -21.34
N GLY A 546 28.88 -29.13 -22.49
CA GLY A 546 28.33 -30.44 -22.82
C GLY A 546 29.08 -31.60 -22.16
N THR A 547 28.44 -32.27 -21.20
CA THR A 547 28.67 -33.68 -20.89
C THR A 547 27.31 -34.36 -20.76
N GLY A 548 26.97 -35.16 -21.78
CA GLY A 548 25.62 -35.60 -22.07
C GLY A 548 25.11 -36.83 -21.32
N GLY A 549 23.79 -36.96 -21.33
CA GLY A 549 23.06 -38.13 -20.85
C GLY A 549 21.54 -38.02 -20.95
N GLY A 550 20.98 -37.69 -22.11
CA GLY A 550 19.60 -38.05 -22.50
C GLY A 550 18.43 -37.26 -21.90
N THR A 551 17.61 -36.71 -22.81
CA THR A 551 16.26 -36.12 -22.67
C THR A 551 16.16 -34.67 -22.17
N ASN A 552 15.33 -33.92 -22.90
CA ASN A 552 14.68 -32.65 -22.56
C ASN A 552 15.55 -31.39 -22.43
N TRP A 553 15.24 -30.46 -23.34
CA TRP A 553 15.09 -29.04 -23.06
C TRP A 553 14.54 -28.83 -21.63
N ASP A 554 15.24 -28.07 -20.78
CA ASP A 554 14.60 -27.45 -19.63
C ASP A 554 15.21 -26.06 -19.34
N PRO A 555 14.79 -25.02 -20.10
CA PRO A 555 14.85 -23.65 -19.60
C PRO A 555 13.90 -23.59 -18.40
N SER A 556 14.44 -23.24 -17.23
CA SER A 556 13.86 -23.41 -15.90
C SER A 556 12.36 -23.75 -15.89
N SER A 557 12.04 -24.96 -15.42
CA SER A 557 10.68 -25.39 -15.11
C SER A 557 9.99 -24.52 -14.03
N SER A 558 10.52 -23.34 -13.71
CA SER A 558 9.99 -22.40 -12.74
C SER A 558 10.53 -21.01 -13.07
N LEU A 559 9.66 -20.00 -13.08
CA LEU A 559 10.02 -18.59 -13.21
C LEU A 559 9.05 -17.75 -12.39
N SER A 560 9.54 -16.72 -11.70
CA SER A 560 8.74 -15.78 -10.91
C SER A 560 9.26 -14.36 -11.06
N LEU A 561 8.36 -13.41 -11.18
CA LEU A 561 8.60 -11.98 -11.16
C LEU A 561 8.40 -11.44 -9.73
N ASP A 562 9.16 -10.41 -9.36
CA ASP A 562 9.01 -9.71 -8.07
C ASP A 562 7.94 -8.62 -8.18
N VAL A 563 6.68 -9.06 -8.24
CA VAL A 563 5.53 -8.15 -8.33
C VAL A 563 5.16 -7.66 -6.93
N PRO A 564 5.00 -6.33 -6.73
CA PRO A 564 4.49 -5.77 -5.48
C PRO A 564 3.16 -6.42 -5.07
N TYR A 565 2.93 -6.54 -3.76
CA TYR A 565 1.72 -7.15 -3.22
C TYR A 565 0.85 -6.08 -2.56
N LEU A 566 -0.45 -6.15 -2.81
CA LEU A 566 -1.48 -5.38 -2.13
C LEU A 566 -2.61 -6.34 -1.73
N ASP A 567 -2.97 -6.33 -0.45
CA ASP A 567 -4.14 -7.04 0.05
C ASP A 567 -5.39 -6.21 -0.25
N GLN A 568 -6.49 -6.83 -0.70
CA GLN A 568 -7.72 -6.11 -0.98
C GLN A 568 -8.39 -5.57 0.30
N LEU A 569 -8.10 -6.19 1.44
CA LEU A 569 -8.61 -5.73 2.73
C LEU A 569 -7.90 -4.46 3.22
N ASP A 570 -6.71 -4.17 2.69
CA ASP A 570 -5.99 -2.92 2.95
C ASP A 570 -6.61 -1.71 2.21
N ILE A 571 -7.55 -1.94 1.28
CA ILE A 571 -8.18 -0.86 0.51
C ILE A 571 -9.42 -0.38 1.29
N PRO A 572 -9.37 0.81 1.91
CA PRO A 572 -10.47 1.30 2.74
C PRO A 572 -11.74 1.42 1.90
N THR A 573 -12.90 1.24 2.54
CA THR A 573 -14.26 1.41 1.95
C THR A 573 -14.72 0.38 0.91
N ILE A 574 -13.80 -0.40 0.30
CA ILE A 574 -14.13 -1.36 -0.78
C ILE A 574 -14.10 -2.80 -0.28
N GLY A 575 -13.08 -3.17 0.50
CA GLY A 575 -12.93 -4.49 1.11
C GLY A 575 -13.00 -5.64 0.09
N TYR A 576 -13.92 -6.59 0.31
CA TYR A 576 -14.00 -7.84 -0.44
C TYR A 576 -14.28 -7.70 -1.94
N ALA A 577 -14.79 -6.55 -2.39
CA ALA A 577 -15.09 -6.28 -3.79
C ALA A 577 -13.86 -5.82 -4.61
N ALA A 578 -12.71 -5.58 -3.96
CA ALA A 578 -11.57 -4.91 -4.58
C ALA A 578 -10.62 -5.82 -5.38
N CYS A 579 -10.92 -7.11 -5.57
CA CYS A 579 -9.97 -8.07 -6.14
C CYS A 579 -9.39 -7.64 -7.50
N ALA A 580 -10.23 -7.09 -8.40
CA ALA A 580 -9.80 -6.62 -9.72
C ALA A 580 -8.96 -5.34 -9.65
N SER A 581 -9.34 -4.39 -8.80
CA SER A 581 -8.65 -3.11 -8.66
C SER A 581 -7.32 -3.25 -7.90
N ALA A 582 -7.28 -4.08 -6.85
CA ALA A 582 -6.06 -4.45 -6.13
C ALA A 582 -5.05 -5.13 -7.08
N SER A 583 -5.51 -6.11 -7.86
CA SER A 583 -4.68 -6.79 -8.86
C SER A 583 -4.14 -5.84 -9.93
N SER A 584 -4.95 -4.89 -10.37
CA SER A 584 -4.54 -3.88 -11.34
C SER A 584 -3.48 -2.93 -10.76
N ALA A 585 -3.64 -2.51 -9.50
CA ALA A 585 -2.67 -1.66 -8.80
C ALA A 585 -1.30 -2.34 -8.64
N MET A 586 -1.27 -3.64 -8.33
CA MET A 586 -0.02 -4.41 -8.28
C MET A 586 0.72 -4.41 -9.62
N VAL A 587 -0.01 -4.59 -10.74
CA VAL A 587 0.58 -4.56 -12.10
C VAL A 587 1.04 -3.15 -12.48
N LEU A 588 0.28 -2.10 -12.13
CA LEU A 588 0.68 -0.70 -12.33
C LEU A 588 1.99 -0.38 -11.59
N ALA A 589 2.12 -0.81 -10.33
CA ALA A 589 3.32 -0.59 -9.53
C ALA A 589 4.53 -1.32 -10.12
N PHE A 590 4.34 -2.56 -10.57
CA PHE A 590 5.40 -3.34 -11.22
C PHE A 590 5.93 -2.67 -12.49
N HIS A 591 5.04 -2.11 -13.32
CA HIS A 591 5.45 -1.38 -14.53
C HIS A 591 5.86 0.08 -14.29
N GLY A 592 5.92 0.53 -13.04
CA GLY A 592 6.32 1.89 -12.69
C GLY A 592 5.33 2.98 -13.13
N LYS A 593 4.08 2.61 -13.44
CA LYS A 593 3.00 3.56 -13.74
C LYS A 593 2.55 4.32 -12.49
N ILE A 594 2.73 3.70 -11.33
CA ILE A 594 2.58 4.30 -10.00
C ILE A 594 3.83 4.03 -9.15
N LYS A 595 3.98 4.73 -8.03
CA LYS A 595 5.06 4.45 -7.08
C LYS A 595 4.90 3.05 -6.51
N ASN A 596 6.01 2.33 -6.38
CA ASN A 596 6.03 1.01 -5.74
C ASN A 596 6.02 1.16 -4.20
N ASN A 597 4.88 1.54 -3.65
CA ASN A 597 4.59 1.56 -2.22
C ASN A 597 3.10 1.30 -1.97
N GLN A 598 2.75 0.94 -0.74
CA GLN A 598 1.40 0.50 -0.37
C GLN A 598 0.36 1.59 -0.61
N GLN A 599 0.60 2.82 -0.15
CA GLN A 599 -0.35 3.92 -0.29
C GLN A 599 -0.68 4.22 -1.77
N ALA A 600 0.33 4.28 -2.64
CA ALA A 600 0.10 4.53 -4.06
C ALA A 600 -0.72 3.41 -4.72
N MET A 601 -0.52 2.15 -4.30
CA MET A 601 -1.33 1.04 -4.77
C MET A 601 -2.77 1.11 -4.24
N ILE A 602 -2.98 1.49 -2.97
CA ILE A 602 -4.31 1.72 -2.39
C ILE A 602 -5.06 2.83 -3.16
N ASP A 603 -4.40 3.97 -3.39
CA ASP A 603 -4.99 5.11 -4.10
C ASP A 603 -5.37 4.75 -5.55
N ALA A 604 -4.49 4.01 -6.23
CA ALA A 604 -4.73 3.53 -7.59
C ALA A 604 -5.88 2.52 -7.61
N ALA A 605 -5.89 1.55 -6.70
CA ALA A 605 -6.97 0.57 -6.59
C ALA A 605 -8.33 1.23 -6.30
N GLY A 606 -8.37 2.22 -5.40
CA GLY A 606 -9.57 3.00 -5.14
C GLY A 606 -10.06 3.76 -6.38
N THR A 607 -9.14 4.31 -7.17
CA THR A 607 -9.47 5.01 -8.42
C THR A 607 -10.03 4.07 -9.48
N ILE A 608 -9.39 2.92 -9.69
CA ILE A 608 -9.83 1.89 -10.64
C ILE A 608 -11.21 1.38 -10.22
N PHE A 609 -11.39 1.05 -8.94
CA PHE A 609 -12.64 0.52 -8.43
C PHE A 609 -13.82 1.46 -8.71
N ARG A 610 -13.69 2.77 -8.42
CA ARG A 610 -14.76 3.76 -8.68
C ARG A 610 -15.17 3.85 -10.14
N GLN A 611 -14.30 3.46 -11.08
CA GLN A 611 -14.55 3.57 -12.52
C GLN A 611 -14.98 2.24 -13.15
N THR A 612 -14.58 1.11 -12.57
CA THR A 612 -14.75 -0.20 -13.21
C THR A 612 -15.59 -1.18 -12.40
N SER A 613 -15.90 -0.86 -11.16
CA SER A 613 -16.42 -1.79 -10.17
C SER A 613 -17.51 -1.18 -9.27
N SER A 614 -18.24 -2.02 -8.54
CA SER A 614 -19.16 -1.65 -7.46
C SER A 614 -19.00 -2.60 -6.27
N VAL A 615 -19.52 -2.21 -5.10
CA VAL A 615 -19.42 -3.03 -3.87
C VAL A 615 -20.25 -4.31 -4.00
N ASP A 616 -21.37 -4.25 -4.70
CA ASP A 616 -22.30 -5.38 -4.85
C ASP A 616 -21.87 -6.37 -5.92
N GLU A 617 -21.29 -5.88 -7.03
CA GLU A 617 -20.99 -6.71 -8.21
C GLU A 617 -19.49 -6.96 -8.41
N GLY A 618 -18.63 -6.33 -7.60
CA GLY A 618 -17.18 -6.33 -7.86
C GLY A 618 -16.92 -5.67 -9.21
N LEU A 619 -16.17 -6.33 -10.11
CA LEU A 619 -15.91 -5.78 -11.44
C LEU A 619 -17.16 -5.82 -12.33
N LEU A 620 -17.64 -4.64 -12.78
CA LEU A 620 -18.84 -4.50 -13.62
C LEU A 620 -18.66 -5.09 -15.02
N GLY A 621 -17.42 -5.17 -15.51
CA GLY A 621 -17.13 -5.80 -16.79
C GLY A 621 -15.68 -5.68 -17.24
N ARG A 622 -15.21 -6.69 -17.97
CA ARG A 622 -13.82 -6.77 -18.48
C ARG A 622 -13.48 -5.63 -19.44
N THR A 623 -14.43 -5.20 -20.27
CA THR A 623 -14.25 -4.08 -21.20
C THR A 623 -14.04 -2.75 -20.48
N GLY A 624 -14.74 -2.54 -19.36
CA GLY A 624 -14.56 -1.34 -18.53
C GLY A 624 -13.16 -1.27 -17.95
N LEU A 625 -12.68 -2.37 -17.38
CA LEU A 625 -11.31 -2.46 -16.88
C LEU A 625 -10.27 -2.25 -17.97
N LYS A 626 -10.43 -2.91 -19.13
CA LYS A 626 -9.59 -2.72 -20.31
C LYS A 626 -9.48 -1.25 -20.70
N ASN A 627 -10.61 -0.60 -20.94
CA ASN A 627 -10.65 0.79 -21.41
C ASN A 627 -10.05 1.74 -20.37
N HIS A 628 -10.27 1.48 -19.08
CA HIS A 628 -9.69 2.29 -18.01
C HIS A 628 -8.17 2.15 -17.95
N LEU A 629 -7.62 0.94 -18.06
CA LEU A 629 -6.18 0.71 -18.03
C LEU A 629 -5.48 1.27 -19.28
N GLU A 630 -6.06 1.11 -20.46
CA GLU A 630 -5.52 1.68 -21.70
C GLU A 630 -5.63 3.21 -21.71
N GLY A 631 -6.78 3.76 -21.31
CA GLY A 631 -7.07 5.20 -21.38
C GLY A 631 -6.41 6.03 -20.29
N GLU A 632 -6.59 5.66 -19.02
CA GLU A 632 -6.14 6.47 -17.88
C GLU A 632 -4.69 6.17 -17.50
N TRP A 633 -4.26 4.92 -17.63
CA TRP A 633 -2.93 4.47 -17.21
C TRP A 633 -1.96 4.25 -18.37
N ASN A 634 -2.39 4.56 -19.60
CA ASN A 634 -1.58 4.57 -20.81
C ASN A 634 -0.85 3.23 -21.01
N PHE A 635 -1.56 2.12 -20.84
CA PHE A 635 -1.12 0.82 -21.30
C PHE A 635 -1.35 0.72 -22.82
N SER A 636 -0.34 0.25 -23.55
CA SER A 636 -0.40 0.13 -25.02
C SER A 636 -1.49 -0.83 -25.49
N SER A 637 -1.74 -1.90 -24.73
CA SER A 637 -2.87 -2.79 -24.95
C SER A 637 -3.21 -3.61 -23.71
N VAL A 638 -4.49 -3.87 -23.48
CA VAL A 638 -5.01 -4.76 -22.43
C VAL A 638 -6.04 -5.71 -23.03
N ASN A 639 -5.68 -6.98 -23.22
CA ASN A 639 -6.56 -7.96 -23.87
C ASN A 639 -6.83 -9.16 -22.97
N PHE A 640 -8.10 -9.54 -22.84
CA PHE A 640 -8.47 -10.74 -22.08
C PHE A 640 -8.40 -11.99 -22.97
N ASP A 641 -7.51 -12.91 -22.62
CA ASP A 641 -7.33 -14.20 -23.29
C ASP A 641 -7.97 -15.31 -22.45
N SER A 642 -9.00 -15.94 -23.01
CA SER A 642 -9.69 -17.11 -22.44
C SER A 642 -9.57 -18.32 -23.37
N SER A 643 -8.43 -18.45 -24.07
CA SER A 643 -8.13 -19.61 -24.90
C SER A 643 -8.09 -20.91 -24.10
N GLY A 644 -8.13 -22.05 -24.79
CA GLY A 644 -8.08 -23.34 -24.13
C GLY A 644 -6.79 -23.53 -23.33
N TRP A 645 -6.83 -24.37 -22.29
CA TRP A 645 -5.74 -24.54 -21.30
C TRP A 645 -4.33 -24.63 -21.88
N SER A 646 -4.13 -25.36 -22.97
CA SER A 646 -2.79 -25.50 -23.55
C SER A 646 -2.27 -24.18 -24.13
N ASP A 647 -3.12 -23.39 -24.77
CA ASP A 647 -2.72 -22.15 -25.43
C ASP A 647 -2.63 -21.02 -24.40
N LEU A 648 -3.59 -20.96 -23.47
CA LEU A 648 -3.59 -20.02 -22.36
C LEU A 648 -2.35 -20.21 -21.47
N TYR A 649 -1.98 -21.45 -21.14
CA TYR A 649 -0.78 -21.70 -20.35
C TYR A 649 0.51 -21.29 -21.08
N LYS A 650 0.62 -21.60 -22.39
CA LYS A 650 1.76 -21.14 -23.20
C LYS A 650 1.84 -19.60 -23.21
N LYS A 651 0.69 -18.94 -23.37
CA LYS A 651 0.60 -17.48 -23.34
C LYS A 651 1.09 -16.93 -22.00
N ILE A 652 0.65 -17.52 -20.88
CA ILE A 652 1.15 -17.15 -19.54
C ILE A 652 2.68 -17.28 -19.47
N GLN A 653 3.23 -18.40 -19.93
CA GLN A 653 4.68 -18.59 -19.90
C GLN A 653 5.44 -17.57 -20.77
N GLU A 654 4.93 -17.25 -21.96
CA GLU A 654 5.51 -16.25 -22.86
C GLU A 654 5.55 -14.85 -22.22
N GLU A 655 4.45 -14.42 -21.61
CA GLU A 655 4.33 -13.10 -21.00
C GLU A 655 5.20 -12.98 -19.74
N ILE A 656 5.22 -14.01 -18.88
CA ILE A 656 6.08 -14.03 -17.69
C ILE A 656 7.57 -14.05 -18.08
N ARG A 657 7.97 -14.83 -19.09
CA ARG A 657 9.36 -14.80 -19.62
C ARG A 657 9.73 -13.45 -20.22
N ALA A 658 8.75 -12.71 -20.72
CA ALA A 658 8.95 -11.36 -21.22
C ALA A 658 8.88 -10.28 -20.11
N GLY A 659 8.83 -10.70 -18.83
CA GLY A 659 8.80 -9.78 -17.69
C GLY A 659 7.48 -9.03 -17.55
N ARG A 660 6.36 -9.64 -17.96
CA ARG A 660 5.03 -9.03 -17.89
C ARG A 660 4.10 -9.87 -17.02
N PRO A 661 3.76 -9.42 -15.79
CA PRO A 661 2.75 -10.08 -14.98
C PRO A 661 1.36 -9.92 -15.61
N LEU A 662 0.46 -10.83 -15.27
CA LEU A 662 -0.88 -10.92 -15.87
C LEU A 662 -1.93 -10.82 -14.77
N ILE A 663 -3.14 -10.34 -15.10
CA ILE A 663 -4.27 -10.42 -14.17
C ILE A 663 -5.14 -11.62 -14.59
N LEU A 664 -5.16 -12.68 -13.79
CA LEU A 664 -6.05 -13.82 -13.98
C LEU A 664 -7.43 -13.50 -13.39
N GLY A 665 -8.47 -13.63 -14.20
CA GLY A 665 -9.86 -13.67 -13.76
C GLY A 665 -10.37 -15.12 -13.76
N SER A 666 -10.86 -15.58 -12.62
CA SER A 666 -11.29 -16.97 -12.40
C SER A 666 -12.65 -17.07 -11.71
N HIS A 667 -13.64 -17.63 -12.41
CA HIS A 667 -14.89 -18.15 -11.86
C HIS A 667 -14.77 -19.59 -11.36
N SER A 668 -13.60 -20.22 -11.50
CA SER A 668 -13.34 -21.54 -10.92
C SER A 668 -13.07 -21.52 -9.42
N MET A 669 -12.74 -20.34 -8.88
CA MET A 669 -12.36 -20.20 -7.48
C MET A 669 -13.54 -19.79 -6.58
N THR A 670 -14.45 -18.97 -7.11
CA THR A 670 -15.62 -18.41 -6.41
C THR A 670 -16.81 -18.34 -7.37
N GLU A 671 -18.02 -18.24 -6.82
CA GLU A 671 -19.23 -18.09 -7.64
C GLU A 671 -19.26 -16.75 -8.39
N ALA A 672 -18.90 -15.66 -7.70
CA ALA A 672 -18.87 -14.30 -8.24
C ALA A 672 -17.68 -14.02 -9.19
N GLY A 673 -16.72 -14.94 -9.27
CA GLY A 673 -15.44 -14.69 -9.92
C GLY A 673 -14.44 -14.01 -8.98
N HIS A 674 -13.16 -14.18 -9.28
CA HIS A 674 -12.06 -13.61 -8.51
C HIS A 674 -10.94 -13.18 -9.43
N TYR A 675 -10.27 -12.07 -9.10
CA TYR A 675 -9.16 -11.53 -9.88
C TYR A 675 -7.88 -11.53 -9.04
N MET A 676 -6.79 -11.98 -9.66
CA MET A 676 -5.49 -12.16 -9.01
C MET A 676 -4.35 -11.93 -9.99
N VAL A 677 -3.12 -11.74 -9.50
CA VAL A 677 -1.97 -11.48 -10.37
C VAL A 677 -1.12 -12.74 -10.54
N VAL A 678 -0.94 -13.17 -11.78
CA VAL A 678 0.05 -14.20 -12.13
C VAL A 678 1.42 -13.56 -12.16
N THR A 679 2.25 -13.95 -11.20
CA THR A 679 3.64 -13.47 -11.05
C THR A 679 4.64 -14.49 -11.58
N GLY A 680 4.25 -15.74 -11.78
CA GLY A 680 5.13 -16.79 -12.25
C GLY A 680 4.43 -18.10 -12.58
N TYR A 681 5.22 -19.12 -12.93
CA TYR A 681 4.75 -20.48 -13.17
C TYR A 681 5.78 -21.51 -12.70
N ASP A 682 5.31 -22.71 -12.35
CA ASP A 682 6.10 -23.93 -12.13
C ASP A 682 5.57 -25.03 -13.07
N GLY A 683 6.47 -25.70 -13.80
CA GLY A 683 6.18 -26.76 -14.77
C GLY A 683 6.28 -26.30 -16.22
N ASN A 684 6.41 -27.27 -17.13
CA ASN A 684 6.37 -27.06 -18.58
C ASN A 684 5.11 -27.67 -19.24
N ASP A 685 4.35 -28.46 -18.48
CA ASP A 685 3.12 -29.12 -18.92
C ASP A 685 1.94 -28.56 -18.13
N TYR A 686 0.96 -28.00 -18.84
CA TYR A 686 -0.25 -27.43 -18.25
C TYR A 686 -1.06 -28.45 -17.43
N ASN A 687 -0.87 -29.76 -17.63
CA ASN A 687 -1.56 -30.79 -16.84
C ASN A 687 -1.05 -30.93 -15.41
N SER A 688 0.19 -30.52 -15.15
CA SER A 688 0.81 -30.59 -13.82
C SER A 688 1.35 -29.24 -13.35
N ALA A 689 1.13 -28.20 -14.14
CA ALA A 689 1.65 -26.88 -13.88
C ALA A 689 1.00 -26.23 -12.66
N LYS A 690 1.78 -25.40 -11.99
CA LYS A 690 1.28 -24.45 -11.00
C LYS A 690 1.53 -23.04 -11.47
N LEU A 691 0.63 -22.13 -11.13
CA LEU A 691 0.87 -20.70 -11.27
C LEU A 691 1.36 -20.15 -9.93
N ILE A 692 2.31 -19.22 -9.98
CA ILE A 692 2.71 -18.42 -8.84
C ILE A 692 1.88 -17.13 -8.88
N ILE A 693 1.14 -16.87 -7.81
CA ILE A 693 0.06 -15.91 -7.76
C ILE A 693 0.27 -14.93 -6.60
N ASN A 694 -0.01 -13.65 -6.82
CA ASN A 694 -0.39 -12.71 -5.77
C ASN A 694 -1.92 -12.63 -5.73
N ASP A 695 -2.51 -13.25 -4.72
CA ASP A 695 -3.95 -13.34 -4.51
C ASP A 695 -4.39 -12.24 -3.55
N PRO A 696 -5.16 -11.23 -3.98
CA PRO A 696 -5.43 -10.09 -3.12
C PRO A 696 -6.34 -10.43 -1.92
N ASN A 697 -7.02 -11.58 -1.90
CA ASN A 697 -7.95 -11.96 -0.82
C ASN A 697 -7.35 -12.97 0.19
N GLY A 698 -6.03 -13.19 0.14
CA GLY A 698 -5.35 -14.20 0.94
C GLY A 698 -5.35 -15.59 0.28
N LYS A 699 -5.21 -16.65 1.07
CA LYS A 699 -5.03 -18.01 0.54
C LYS A 699 -6.35 -18.72 0.24
N TRP A 700 -6.55 -19.11 -1.01
CA TRP A 700 -7.65 -19.97 -1.43
C TRP A 700 -7.54 -21.37 -0.83
N LEU A 701 -8.62 -21.83 -0.20
CA LEU A 701 -8.74 -23.16 0.44
C LEU A 701 -9.57 -24.14 -0.39
N GLY A 702 -10.17 -23.66 -1.48
CA GLY A 702 -11.11 -24.40 -2.32
C GLY A 702 -12.32 -23.54 -2.66
N TRP A 703 -13.26 -24.09 -3.44
CA TRP A 703 -14.44 -23.38 -3.95
C TRP A 703 -15.09 -22.47 -2.88
N ASP A 704 -15.11 -21.17 -3.17
CA ASP A 704 -15.71 -20.11 -2.35
C ASP A 704 -15.18 -20.00 -0.91
N SER A 705 -13.93 -20.45 -0.68
CA SER A 705 -13.32 -20.49 0.65
C SER A 705 -11.90 -19.91 0.64
N TYR A 706 -11.65 -18.95 1.53
CA TYR A 706 -10.37 -18.25 1.69
C TYR A 706 -9.93 -18.19 3.15
N SER A 707 -8.61 -18.10 3.35
CA SER A 707 -7.97 -17.75 4.60
C SER A 707 -7.31 -16.38 4.44
N THR A 708 -7.96 -15.34 4.96
CA THR A 708 -7.44 -13.97 4.99
C THR A 708 -6.32 -13.79 6.02
N ALA A 709 -6.24 -14.68 7.02
CA ALA A 709 -5.11 -14.74 7.96
C ALA A 709 -3.78 -15.21 7.32
N GLN A 710 -3.81 -15.74 6.10
CA GLN A 710 -2.62 -16.11 5.34
C GLN A 710 -2.46 -15.14 4.17
N SER A 711 -1.29 -14.49 4.08
CA SER A 711 -0.95 -13.62 2.96
C SER A 711 -1.15 -14.35 1.63
N GLY A 712 -1.74 -13.64 0.66
CA GLY A 712 -1.91 -14.13 -0.69
C GLY A 712 -0.68 -13.95 -1.58
N LYS A 713 0.43 -13.43 -1.05
CA LYS A 713 1.66 -13.18 -1.80
C LYS A 713 2.35 -14.48 -2.22
N ALA A 714 2.72 -14.58 -3.50
CA ALA A 714 3.53 -15.66 -4.08
C ALA A 714 3.01 -17.09 -3.79
N LEU A 715 1.69 -17.26 -3.74
CA LEU A 715 1.03 -18.55 -3.56
C LEU A 715 1.16 -19.42 -4.82
N ARG A 716 1.12 -20.74 -4.63
CA ARG A 716 1.20 -21.71 -5.74
C ARG A 716 -0.10 -22.48 -5.85
N TYR A 717 -0.82 -22.25 -6.94
CA TYR A 717 -2.07 -22.92 -7.23
C TYR A 717 -1.92 -23.85 -8.44
N ASP A 718 -2.60 -24.98 -8.41
CA ASP A 718 -2.71 -25.86 -9.57
C ASP A 718 -3.42 -25.11 -10.71
N TYR A 719 -2.77 -25.04 -11.87
CA TYR A 719 -3.25 -24.25 -13.01
C TYR A 719 -4.68 -24.62 -13.40
N LYS A 720 -4.99 -25.92 -13.47
CA LYS A 720 -6.31 -26.40 -13.89
C LYS A 720 -7.37 -26.17 -12.84
N ALA A 721 -7.00 -26.22 -11.56
CA ALA A 721 -7.94 -25.94 -10.47
C ALA A 721 -8.47 -24.50 -10.54
N ILE A 722 -7.62 -23.53 -10.90
CA ILE A 722 -7.98 -22.10 -10.93
C ILE A 722 -8.38 -21.59 -12.33
N THR A 723 -8.41 -22.46 -13.34
CA THR A 723 -8.85 -22.11 -14.71
C THR A 723 -9.86 -23.11 -15.27
N SER A 724 -10.58 -23.84 -14.41
CA SER A 724 -11.43 -24.96 -14.81
C SER A 724 -12.64 -24.60 -15.69
N ARG A 725 -13.04 -23.32 -15.74
CA ARG A 725 -14.20 -22.83 -16.50
C ARG A 725 -13.77 -22.15 -17.80
N SER A 726 -14.65 -22.21 -18.81
CA SER A 726 -14.36 -21.70 -20.16
C SER A 726 -14.26 -20.17 -20.26
N ASP A 727 -14.78 -19.46 -19.26
CA ASP A 727 -14.74 -18.02 -19.17
C ASP A 727 -13.60 -17.52 -18.27
N ASP A 728 -12.82 -18.43 -17.65
CA ASP A 728 -11.56 -18.08 -16.98
C ASP A 728 -10.51 -17.67 -18.01
N GLY A 729 -9.62 -16.78 -17.61
CA GLY A 729 -8.61 -16.25 -18.53
C GLY A 729 -7.76 -15.16 -17.91
N VAL A 730 -6.79 -14.67 -18.67
CA VAL A 730 -5.86 -13.64 -18.21
C VAL A 730 -5.97 -12.36 -19.02
N PHE A 731 -5.87 -11.22 -18.35
CA PHE A 731 -5.54 -9.97 -19.03
C PHE A 731 -4.05 -9.97 -19.37
N VAL A 732 -3.76 -9.98 -20.67
CA VAL A 732 -2.44 -9.71 -21.25
C VAL A 732 -2.26 -8.20 -21.34
N ILE A 733 -1.33 -7.68 -20.56
CA ILE A 733 -1.11 -6.24 -20.37
C ILE A 733 0.25 -5.87 -20.95
N VAL A 734 0.24 -4.95 -21.93
CA VAL A 734 1.45 -4.44 -22.58
C VAL A 734 1.69 -2.99 -22.08
N PRO A 735 2.78 -2.73 -21.32
CA PRO A 735 3.08 -1.43 -20.70
C PRO A 735 3.21 -0.26 -21.67
#